data_AF-A0A6U1XK56-F1
#
_entry.id   AF-A0A6U1XK56-F1
#
_cell.length_a   1.000
_cell.length_b   1.000
_cell.length_c   1.000
_cell.angle_alpha   90.00
_cell.angle_beta   90.00
_cell.angle_gamma   90.00
#
_symmetry.space_group_name_H-M   'P 1'
#
loop_
_entity.id
_entity.type
_entity.pdbx_description
1 polymer ?
#
loop_
_entity_poly.entity_id
_entity_poly.type
_entity_poly.pdbx_seq_one_letter_code
_entity_poly.pdbx_strand_id
1 'polypeptide(L)'
;DYCADEKATHRSALNNFEPTTAVRLLLHETATMRTKTTTLIICDAQPDVVRKLPQPRLFLDLVGVAVQAARKQSQSVDVVHTMLRFDQPAYAQVSPSHPRLGVLRRLGAKNPNLKWFTSSDLSPTATENETVVTRSTFLPQATDAALLKALGHDDGERRHLEEDDDDTAERDYTVVGYGPTVQAVCHLLGDVVEVGRKRVQILKECVADENPKRCEALLEHGLLFNEQVVSLVDFLDGMDVLHHTIEVDNANNSSPLPDKIKYVTDCGRGGHLTLFMPYLLRDYGYCRWPTQPWYREMSLTSNKEYQCPVGRRIVDLCDEPQFGSGTRFFLAGRQHLDEKNLLHQLVPEMMPPTFETIEAAQEYAVTQSANETLVWFLKKVNQNGGRAITVINELPTQPLEKDEQLQVHVPRPLLYEKHGQDQGKFKCHVKTYQFIACTTAANGGPPEATTSWQLYMHDLFYLATANCPWSPADLSDNVQITTMRTHRLYADNPWRLKWKLTETCRANMQTVLQRAIEQGKLHHPTVSSTSPTDSSSQPQNGRSKDPRAALQFEVNSADWMLDEDGRMFLIECNGIPVLYDAGMPQELCTKGLKLYDRLYKENPDTAVVNDHDLIKEAIGLALTGRLPKSSLWKHVATIPSP
;
A
#
# COMPACT_ATOMS: atom_id res chain seq x y z
N ASP A 1 -22.49 11.31 -48.25
CA ASP A 1 -21.59 11.08 -49.39
C ASP A 1 -20.16 11.38 -49.02
N TYR A 2 -19.27 10.47 -49.43
CA TYR A 2 -17.80 10.37 -49.28
C TYR A 2 -17.20 9.77 -47.99
N CYS A 3 -16.95 8.44 -48.10
CA CYS A 3 -15.77 7.61 -47.74
C CYS A 3 -14.58 8.31 -47.05
N ALA A 4 -13.81 7.74 -46.10
CA ALA A 4 -13.27 6.40 -45.78
C ALA A 4 -11.72 6.44 -45.82
N ASP A 5 -11.09 5.73 -44.87
CA ASP A 5 -9.68 5.30 -44.77
C ASP A 5 -8.53 6.33 -44.78
N GLU A 6 -7.75 6.35 -43.68
CA GLU A 6 -6.31 6.04 -43.76
C GLU A 6 -5.71 5.76 -42.36
N LYS A 7 -5.33 4.49 -42.14
CA LYS A 7 -4.36 4.07 -41.13
C LYS A 7 -2.94 4.31 -41.66
N ALA A 8 -2.04 4.57 -40.70
CA ALA A 8 -0.59 4.41 -40.79
C ALA A 8 0.19 5.48 -41.57
N THR A 9 0.78 6.44 -40.84
CA THR A 9 2.20 6.81 -40.90
C THR A 9 2.46 8.01 -39.97
N HIS A 10 3.29 7.84 -38.94
CA HIS A 10 4.20 8.87 -38.41
C HIS A 10 5.02 8.28 -37.24
N ARG A 11 5.87 7.29 -37.57
CA ARG A 11 7.18 7.12 -36.95
C ARG A 11 8.16 7.88 -37.84
N SER A 12 8.72 8.99 -37.37
CA SER A 12 9.97 9.64 -37.84
C SER A 12 9.86 11.15 -37.66
N ALA A 13 10.25 11.64 -36.50
CA ALA A 13 10.75 13.00 -36.29
C ALA A 13 11.26 13.10 -34.84
N LEU A 14 12.51 12.70 -34.61
CA LEU A 14 13.39 13.15 -33.50
C LEU A 14 14.71 12.37 -33.62
N ASN A 15 15.44 12.64 -34.70
CA ASN A 15 16.87 12.37 -34.84
C ASN A 15 17.42 13.55 -35.64
N ASN A 16 18.00 14.52 -34.93
CA ASN A 16 19.01 15.48 -35.40
C ASN A 16 19.25 16.51 -34.30
N PHE A 17 20.01 16.11 -33.29
CA PHE A 17 20.83 17.03 -32.50
C PHE A 17 22.26 16.46 -32.54
N GLU A 18 23.12 17.11 -33.31
CA GLU A 18 24.55 16.85 -33.30
C GLU A 18 25.12 17.23 -31.92
N PRO A 19 25.89 16.36 -31.25
CA PRO A 19 26.72 16.76 -30.14
C PRO A 19 28.03 17.34 -30.68
N THR A 20 28.26 18.61 -30.37
CA THR A 20 29.50 19.32 -30.67
C THR A 20 30.69 18.64 -30.01
N THR A 21 31.65 18.30 -30.86
CA THR A 21 32.99 17.78 -30.61
C THR A 21 33.80 18.72 -29.72
N ALA A 22 33.64 18.65 -28.38
CA ALA A 22 34.50 19.43 -27.48
C ALA A 22 34.59 18.94 -26.02
N VAL A 23 34.44 17.65 -25.68
CA VAL A 23 34.89 17.10 -24.37
C VAL A 23 35.27 15.62 -24.49
N ARG A 24 36.26 15.29 -25.33
CA ARG A 24 36.78 13.91 -25.46
C ARG A 24 38.31 13.83 -25.37
N LEU A 25 38.89 14.73 -24.58
CA LEU A 25 40.31 14.77 -24.22
C LEU A 25 40.44 15.14 -22.74
N LEU A 26 39.96 14.26 -21.87
CA LEU A 26 40.37 14.18 -20.46
C LEU A 26 40.18 12.72 -20.02
N LEU A 27 41.31 12.03 -19.88
CA LEU A 27 41.54 10.78 -19.14
C LEU A 27 40.89 9.50 -19.71
N HIS A 28 41.55 8.92 -20.71
CA HIS A 28 41.66 7.46 -20.83
C HIS A 28 42.71 7.00 -19.79
N GLU A 29 42.40 7.14 -18.49
CA GLU A 29 43.00 6.27 -17.49
C GLU A 29 42.33 4.92 -17.68
N THR A 30 43.06 3.95 -18.22
CA THR A 30 42.77 2.53 -18.01
C THR A 30 42.92 2.24 -16.52
N ALA A 31 41.96 2.69 -15.72
CA ALA A 31 41.76 2.15 -14.39
C ALA A 31 41.40 0.69 -14.60
N THR A 32 42.36 -0.20 -14.38
CA THR A 32 42.10 -1.60 -14.07
C THR A 32 41.07 -1.57 -12.94
N MET A 33 39.79 -1.80 -13.27
CA MET A 33 38.74 -1.90 -12.27
C MET A 33 39.12 -3.07 -11.38
N ARG A 34 39.76 -2.77 -10.24
CA ARG A 34 40.04 -3.77 -9.20
C ARG A 34 38.70 -4.42 -8.88
N THR A 35 38.61 -5.72 -9.08
CA THR A 35 37.41 -6.50 -8.82
C THR A 35 37.15 -6.48 -7.33
N LYS A 36 36.21 -5.64 -6.90
CA LYS A 36 35.78 -5.59 -5.51
C LYS A 36 35.06 -6.89 -5.18
N THR A 37 35.52 -7.60 -4.15
CA THR A 37 34.82 -8.80 -3.68
C THR A 37 33.90 -8.40 -2.53
N THR A 38 32.62 -8.73 -2.62
CA THR A 38 31.65 -8.46 -1.55
C THR A 38 31.26 -9.76 -0.89
N THR A 39 31.16 -9.77 0.45
CA THR A 39 30.73 -10.92 1.23
C THR A 39 29.51 -10.57 2.07
N LEU A 40 28.41 -11.31 1.91
CA LEU A 40 27.22 -11.23 2.76
C LEU A 40 27.30 -12.29 3.87
N ILE A 41 27.36 -11.87 5.14
CA ILE A 41 27.47 -12.73 6.31
C ILE A 41 26.12 -12.80 7.03
N ILE A 42 25.55 -14.00 7.12
CA ILE A 42 24.25 -14.26 7.75
C ILE A 42 24.51 -14.90 9.12
N CYS A 43 24.18 -14.16 10.17
CA CYS A 43 24.47 -14.50 11.55
C CYS A 43 23.30 -15.25 12.21
N ASP A 44 23.47 -16.55 12.47
CA ASP A 44 22.57 -17.34 13.34
C ASP A 44 21.08 -17.27 12.99
N ALA A 45 20.76 -17.26 11.70
CA ALA A 45 19.38 -17.28 11.23
C ALA A 45 18.76 -18.70 11.30
N GLN A 46 19.07 -19.45 12.37
CA GLN A 46 18.55 -20.79 12.62
C GLN A 46 17.15 -20.72 13.25
N PRO A 47 16.25 -21.69 12.97
CA PRO A 47 14.91 -21.73 13.55
C PRO A 47 14.88 -21.62 15.09
N ASP A 48 15.86 -22.21 15.78
CA ASP A 48 15.96 -22.19 17.25
C ASP A 48 16.23 -20.80 17.85
N VAL A 49 16.94 -19.94 17.10
CA VAL A 49 17.24 -18.55 17.47
C VAL A 49 16.06 -17.68 17.07
N VAL A 50 15.66 -17.79 15.81
CA VAL A 50 14.68 -16.93 15.19
C VAL A 50 13.35 -16.97 15.92
N ARG A 51 12.88 -18.14 16.36
CA ARG A 51 11.59 -18.28 17.08
C ARG A 51 11.45 -17.41 18.34
N LYS A 52 12.55 -16.90 18.89
CA LYS A 52 12.56 -16.04 20.09
C LYS A 52 12.46 -14.55 19.75
N LEU A 53 12.59 -14.19 18.49
CA LEU A 53 12.48 -12.82 18.03
C LEU A 53 11.01 -12.36 18.10
N PRO A 54 10.74 -11.05 18.28
CA PRO A 54 9.38 -10.51 18.31
C PRO A 54 8.60 -10.71 17.00
N GLN A 55 9.29 -10.64 15.86
CA GLN A 55 8.70 -10.77 14.51
C GLN A 55 9.56 -11.70 13.63
N PRO A 56 9.63 -13.00 13.97
CA PRO A 56 10.61 -13.93 13.41
C PRO A 56 10.51 -14.05 11.89
N ARG A 57 9.28 -14.12 11.37
CA ARG A 57 9.04 -14.32 9.95
C ARG A 57 9.33 -13.07 9.13
N LEU A 58 8.95 -11.88 9.60
CA LEU A 58 9.27 -10.63 8.91
C LEU A 58 10.79 -10.49 8.79
N PHE A 59 11.51 -10.71 9.90
CA PHE A 59 12.97 -10.72 9.92
C PHE A 59 13.55 -11.70 8.89
N LEU A 60 13.10 -12.97 8.91
CA LEU A 60 13.58 -13.97 7.96
C LEU A 60 13.29 -13.62 6.50
N ASP A 61 12.12 -13.08 6.24
CA ASP A 61 11.73 -12.69 4.89
C ASP A 61 12.59 -11.51 4.38
N LEU A 62 12.98 -10.58 5.25
CA LEU A 62 13.88 -9.46 4.92
C LEU A 62 15.33 -9.92 4.71
N VAL A 63 15.84 -10.81 5.57
CA VAL A 63 17.12 -11.49 5.35
C VAL A 63 17.08 -12.25 4.02
N GLY A 64 15.97 -12.93 3.72
CA GLY A 64 15.74 -13.61 2.44
C GLY A 64 15.82 -12.67 1.24
N VAL A 65 15.27 -11.44 1.33
CA VAL A 65 15.43 -10.42 0.29
C VAL A 65 16.91 -10.09 0.07
N ALA A 66 17.67 -9.83 1.14
CA ALA A 66 19.09 -9.51 1.04
C ALA A 66 19.91 -10.64 0.42
N VAL A 67 19.63 -11.89 0.81
CA VAL A 67 20.31 -13.08 0.26
C VAL A 67 19.99 -13.28 -1.21
N GLN A 68 18.73 -13.14 -1.60
CA GLN A 68 18.34 -13.29 -3.01
C GLN A 68 18.87 -12.15 -3.88
N ALA A 69 19.00 -10.94 -3.33
CA ALA A 69 19.70 -9.84 -3.99
C ALA A 69 21.17 -10.18 -4.25
N ALA A 70 21.89 -10.63 -3.22
CA ALA A 70 23.28 -11.06 -3.34
C ALA A 70 23.48 -12.18 -4.38
N ARG A 71 22.58 -13.18 -4.40
CA ARG A 71 22.59 -14.29 -5.37
C ARG A 71 22.34 -13.86 -6.81
N LYS A 72 21.57 -12.78 -7.03
CA LYS A 72 21.21 -12.30 -8.36
C LYS A 72 22.26 -11.37 -8.98
N GLN A 73 23.18 -10.84 -8.18
CA GLN A 73 24.18 -9.91 -8.68
C GLN A 73 25.11 -10.61 -9.68
N SER A 74 25.45 -9.90 -10.78
CA SER A 74 26.35 -10.44 -11.81
C SER A 74 27.81 -10.53 -11.35
N GLN A 75 28.18 -9.79 -10.31
CA GLN A 75 29.47 -9.89 -9.62
C GLN A 75 29.38 -10.98 -8.55
N SER A 76 30.47 -11.70 -8.30
CA SER A 76 30.51 -12.75 -7.28
C SER A 76 30.36 -12.14 -5.88
N VAL A 77 29.18 -12.29 -5.29
CA VAL A 77 28.96 -12.05 -3.86
C VAL A 77 29.08 -13.37 -3.12
N ASP A 78 30.05 -13.46 -2.22
CA ASP A 78 30.22 -14.63 -1.37
C ASP A 78 29.19 -14.58 -0.25
N VAL A 79 28.33 -15.59 -0.14
CA VAL A 79 27.36 -15.70 0.97
C VAL A 79 27.88 -16.68 2.00
N VAL A 80 28.08 -16.19 3.23
CA VAL A 80 28.59 -16.96 4.37
C VAL A 80 27.52 -17.04 5.44
N HIS A 81 27.04 -18.24 5.72
CA HIS A 81 26.13 -18.51 6.83
C HIS A 81 26.93 -18.91 8.06
N THR A 82 26.65 -18.28 9.19
CA THR A 82 27.19 -18.73 10.47
C THR A 82 26.07 -19.33 11.32
N MET A 83 26.37 -20.43 12.01
CA MET A 83 25.39 -21.11 12.83
C MET A 83 25.99 -21.76 14.07
N LEU A 84 25.20 -21.83 15.14
CA LEU A 84 25.54 -22.59 16.33
C LEU A 84 25.11 -24.05 16.13
N ARG A 85 26.05 -24.99 16.23
CA ARG A 85 25.78 -26.42 16.10
C ARG A 85 26.48 -27.23 17.20
N PHE A 86 25.73 -28.16 17.79
CA PHE A 86 26.27 -29.15 18.72
C PHE A 86 26.07 -30.56 18.17
N ASP A 87 27.14 -31.34 18.19
CA ASP A 87 27.07 -32.76 17.80
C ASP A 87 26.36 -33.59 18.87
N GLN A 88 25.66 -34.62 18.41
CA GLN A 88 25.00 -35.61 19.28
C GLN A 88 26.02 -36.69 19.70
N PRO A 89 25.95 -37.19 20.96
CA PRO A 89 24.90 -36.93 21.93
C PRO A 89 25.21 -35.75 22.88
N ALA A 90 24.18 -34.94 23.15
CA ALA A 90 23.97 -34.21 24.41
C ALA A 90 24.90 -33.02 24.77
N TYR A 91 25.27 -32.17 23.82
CA TYR A 91 25.99 -30.92 24.13
C TYR A 91 27.29 -31.16 24.91
N ALA A 92 27.95 -32.31 24.71
CA ALA A 92 29.10 -32.73 25.53
C ALA A 92 30.26 -31.72 25.50
N GLN A 93 30.40 -31.00 24.39
CA GLN A 93 31.35 -29.91 24.19
C GLN A 93 31.06 -28.64 25.00
N VAL A 94 29.85 -28.49 25.55
CA VAL A 94 29.46 -27.33 26.35
C VAL A 94 29.77 -27.60 27.82
N SER A 95 30.53 -26.73 28.49
CA SER A 95 30.72 -26.87 29.94
C SER A 95 29.38 -26.79 30.70
N PRO A 96 29.09 -27.67 31.68
CA PRO A 96 27.91 -27.56 32.53
C PRO A 96 27.86 -26.26 33.32
N SER A 97 29.01 -25.64 33.59
CA SER A 97 29.13 -24.35 34.28
C SER A 97 29.05 -23.14 33.33
N HIS A 98 28.93 -23.36 32.02
CA HIS A 98 28.83 -22.25 31.07
C HIS A 98 27.58 -21.41 31.37
N PRO A 99 27.68 -20.08 31.55
CA PRO A 99 26.60 -19.25 32.08
C PRO A 99 25.35 -19.25 31.19
N ARG A 100 25.54 -19.21 29.86
CA ARG A 100 24.42 -19.25 28.89
C ARG A 100 24.08 -20.65 28.37
N LEU A 101 25.07 -21.38 27.86
CA LEU A 101 24.87 -22.67 27.21
C LEU A 101 24.81 -23.87 28.17
N GLY A 102 25.32 -23.77 29.40
CA GLY A 102 25.36 -24.89 30.34
C GLY A 102 23.97 -25.43 30.69
N VAL A 103 22.94 -24.59 30.57
CA VAL A 103 21.54 -25.01 30.70
C VAL A 103 21.12 -26.01 29.61
N LEU A 104 21.61 -25.86 28.38
CA LEU A 104 21.30 -26.77 27.26
C LEU A 104 21.83 -28.17 27.56
N ARG A 105 23.07 -28.28 28.05
CA ARG A 105 23.65 -29.55 28.47
C ARG A 105 22.87 -30.18 29.62
N ARG A 106 22.51 -29.41 30.64
CA ARG A 106 21.71 -29.92 31.78
C ARG A 106 20.31 -30.37 31.37
N LEU A 107 19.67 -29.66 30.44
CA LEU A 107 18.35 -30.01 29.91
C LEU A 107 18.43 -31.21 28.97
N GLY A 108 19.41 -31.26 28.07
CA GLY A 108 19.62 -32.40 27.18
C GLY A 108 19.94 -33.69 27.93
N ALA A 109 20.71 -33.61 29.03
CA ALA A 109 20.95 -34.76 29.91
C ALA A 109 19.67 -35.27 30.61
N LYS A 110 18.74 -34.36 30.94
CA LYS A 110 17.44 -34.71 31.55
C LYS A 110 16.40 -35.15 30.52
N ASN A 111 16.49 -34.63 29.30
CA ASN A 111 15.57 -34.91 28.20
C ASN A 111 16.35 -35.02 26.88
N PRO A 112 16.79 -36.25 26.52
CA PRO A 112 17.55 -36.50 25.30
C PRO A 112 16.81 -36.14 24.00
N ASN A 113 15.49 -35.96 24.06
CA ASN A 113 14.68 -35.54 22.91
C ASN A 113 14.78 -34.04 22.61
N LEU A 114 15.44 -33.25 23.47
CA LEU A 114 15.67 -31.82 23.23
C LEU A 114 16.77 -31.63 22.17
N LYS A 115 16.39 -31.10 21.02
CA LYS A 115 17.22 -30.99 19.80
C LYS A 115 17.51 -29.54 19.39
N TRP A 116 17.83 -28.66 20.34
CA TRP A 116 18.18 -27.27 19.99
C TRP A 116 19.60 -27.20 19.44
N PHE A 117 19.79 -26.49 18.33
CA PHE A 117 21.10 -26.32 17.69
C PHE A 117 21.77 -27.65 17.31
N THR A 118 20.98 -28.72 17.11
CA THR A 118 21.48 -30.02 16.61
C THR A 118 21.12 -30.23 15.14
N SER A 119 20.21 -29.42 14.60
CA SER A 119 19.88 -29.42 13.17
C SER A 119 20.88 -28.56 12.39
N SER A 120 21.12 -28.93 11.14
CA SER A 120 21.81 -28.11 10.14
C SER A 120 20.86 -27.18 9.39
N ASP A 121 19.58 -27.12 9.77
CA ASP A 121 18.60 -26.28 9.10
C ASP A 121 18.90 -24.79 9.30
N LEU A 122 18.94 -24.07 8.19
CA LEU A 122 19.10 -22.62 8.12
C LEU A 122 17.82 -21.98 7.58
N SER A 123 17.62 -20.70 7.88
CA SER A 123 16.55 -19.89 7.31
C SER A 123 17.10 -18.49 7.06
N PRO A 124 17.45 -18.10 5.81
CA PRO A 124 17.25 -18.83 4.55
C PRO A 124 18.19 -20.04 4.39
N THR A 125 17.76 -21.02 3.59
CA THR A 125 18.57 -22.21 3.28
C THR A 125 19.79 -21.85 2.45
N ALA A 126 20.94 -22.41 2.80
CA ALA A 126 22.18 -22.26 2.04
C ALA A 126 22.13 -23.06 0.73
N THR A 127 22.71 -22.51 -0.35
CA THR A 127 22.92 -23.27 -1.60
C THR A 127 24.27 -24.02 -1.58
N GLU A 128 24.51 -24.91 -2.54
CA GLU A 128 25.75 -25.70 -2.64
C GLU A 128 27.01 -24.84 -2.80
N ASN A 129 26.86 -23.62 -3.34
CA ASN A 129 27.97 -22.68 -3.56
C ASN A 129 28.20 -21.74 -2.38
N GLU A 130 27.41 -21.84 -1.32
CA GLU A 130 27.49 -20.95 -0.16
C GLU A 130 28.27 -21.60 0.97
N THR A 131 29.03 -20.77 1.69
CA THR A 131 29.84 -21.29 2.80
C THR A 131 29.02 -21.33 4.07
N VAL A 132 29.03 -22.47 4.75
CA VAL A 132 28.34 -22.66 6.03
C VAL A 132 29.36 -22.92 7.12
N VAL A 133 29.49 -21.97 8.04
CA VAL A 133 30.39 -22.03 9.19
C VAL A 133 29.62 -22.45 10.42
N THR A 134 29.92 -23.65 10.92
CA THR A 134 29.35 -24.17 12.16
C THR A 134 30.30 -23.92 13.33
N ARG A 135 29.77 -23.40 14.43
CA ARG A 135 30.54 -23.19 15.66
C ARG A 135 29.88 -23.84 16.87
N SER A 136 30.70 -24.10 17.90
CA SER A 136 30.27 -24.64 19.20
C SER A 136 30.25 -23.59 20.31
N THR A 137 30.81 -22.39 20.06
CA THR A 137 30.78 -21.25 20.98
C THR A 137 29.55 -20.39 20.74
N PHE A 138 28.98 -19.83 21.82
CA PHE A 138 27.74 -19.04 21.73
C PHE A 138 27.88 -17.81 20.81
N LEU A 139 29.03 -17.14 20.86
CA LEU A 139 29.37 -16.02 19.97
C LEU A 139 30.65 -16.37 19.20
N PRO A 140 30.82 -15.84 17.97
CA PRO A 140 32.10 -15.80 17.28
C PRO A 140 33.19 -15.22 18.18
N GLN A 141 34.41 -15.73 18.03
CA GLN A 141 35.60 -15.26 18.75
C GLN A 141 36.74 -15.01 17.76
N ALA A 142 37.73 -14.20 18.16
CA ALA A 142 38.94 -13.93 17.38
C ALA A 142 39.69 -15.20 16.93
N THR A 143 39.51 -16.31 17.64
CA THR A 143 40.15 -17.60 17.36
C THR A 143 39.30 -18.54 16.49
N ASP A 144 38.18 -18.09 15.93
CA ASP A 144 37.31 -18.91 15.08
C ASP A 144 37.93 -19.08 13.67
N ALA A 145 38.90 -19.99 13.57
CA ALA A 145 39.66 -20.23 12.34
C ALA A 145 38.77 -20.64 11.15
N ALA A 146 37.64 -21.31 11.39
CA ALA A 146 36.73 -21.71 10.32
C ALA A 146 36.01 -20.49 9.73
N LEU A 147 35.55 -19.56 10.59
CA LEU A 147 34.97 -18.30 10.15
C LEU A 147 36.01 -17.42 9.44
N LEU A 148 37.20 -17.27 10.02
CA LEU A 148 38.27 -16.47 9.41
C LEU A 148 38.68 -16.99 8.03
N LYS A 149 38.81 -18.32 7.89
CA LYS A 149 39.07 -18.96 6.61
C LYS A 149 37.94 -18.74 5.60
N ALA A 150 36.68 -18.85 6.02
CA ALA A 150 35.51 -18.56 5.17
C ALA A 150 35.46 -17.09 4.71
N LEU A 151 35.97 -16.17 5.52
CA LEU A 151 36.13 -14.75 5.18
C LEU A 151 37.45 -14.46 4.42
N GLY A 152 38.20 -15.52 4.09
CA GLY A 152 39.46 -15.50 3.37
C GLY A 152 40.62 -14.83 4.12
N HIS A 153 40.67 -15.01 5.44
CA HIS A 153 41.80 -14.70 6.31
C HIS A 153 42.31 -16.00 6.95
N ASP A 154 43.14 -16.74 6.22
CA ASP A 154 43.80 -17.93 6.79
C ASP A 154 45.14 -17.50 7.41
N ASP A 155 45.25 -17.60 8.73
CA ASP A 155 46.47 -17.26 9.49
C ASP A 155 47.67 -18.16 9.13
N GLY A 156 47.42 -19.30 8.46
CA GLY A 156 48.44 -20.29 8.11
C GLY A 156 49.43 -19.87 7.02
N GLU A 157 49.07 -18.97 6.11
CA GLU A 157 49.91 -18.64 4.94
C GLU A 157 50.47 -17.21 4.93
N ARG A 158 50.04 -16.33 5.84
CA ARG A 158 50.45 -14.92 5.85
C ARG A 158 51.92 -14.63 6.23
N ARG A 159 52.69 -15.61 6.69
CA ARG A 159 54.04 -15.37 7.23
C ARG A 159 55.20 -15.37 6.23
N HIS A 160 54.98 -15.55 4.93
CA HIS A 160 56.10 -15.68 3.97
C HIS A 160 56.02 -14.88 2.67
N LEU A 161 55.09 -13.94 2.51
CA LEU A 161 54.93 -13.16 1.25
C LEU A 161 54.79 -11.64 1.48
N GLU A 162 55.51 -11.06 2.44
CA GLU A 162 55.44 -9.63 2.79
C GLU A 162 56.08 -8.65 1.76
N GLU A 163 56.37 -9.04 0.51
CA GLU A 163 57.11 -8.14 -0.42
C GLU A 163 56.47 -7.85 -1.79
N ASP A 164 55.28 -8.36 -2.13
CA ASP A 164 54.55 -7.96 -3.36
C ASP A 164 53.20 -7.27 -3.02
N ASP A 165 53.29 -6.00 -2.59
CA ASP A 165 52.27 -5.19 -1.91
C ASP A 165 51.38 -4.32 -2.83
N ASP A 166 50.70 -4.85 -3.85
CA ASP A 166 49.74 -3.99 -4.60
C ASP A 166 48.47 -4.65 -5.19
N ASP A 167 48.17 -5.92 -4.90
CA ASP A 167 47.01 -6.60 -5.51
C ASP A 167 46.03 -7.22 -4.50
N THR A 168 46.04 -6.75 -3.25
CA THR A 168 44.99 -7.16 -2.30
C THR A 168 43.66 -6.50 -2.69
N ALA A 169 42.83 -7.25 -3.40
CA ALA A 169 41.48 -6.85 -3.78
C ALA A 169 40.71 -6.27 -2.59
N GLU A 170 40.10 -5.10 -2.78
CA GLU A 170 39.24 -4.47 -1.77
C GLU A 170 38.08 -5.41 -1.46
N ARG A 171 37.89 -5.73 -0.17
CA ARG A 171 36.81 -6.59 0.31
C ARG A 171 35.81 -5.79 1.12
N ASP A 172 34.54 -5.91 0.76
CA ASP A 172 33.43 -5.36 1.52
C ASP A 172 32.65 -6.48 2.22
N TYR A 173 32.27 -6.25 3.47
CA TYR A 173 31.46 -7.19 4.25
C TYR A 173 30.12 -6.55 4.56
N THR A 174 29.04 -7.26 4.29
CA THR A 174 27.69 -6.90 4.74
C THR A 174 27.23 -7.93 5.75
N VAL A 175 26.83 -7.51 6.94
CA VAL A 175 26.47 -8.40 8.05
C VAL A 175 24.99 -8.25 8.38
N VAL A 176 24.29 -9.38 8.49
CA VAL A 176 22.87 -9.48 8.85
C VAL A 176 22.66 -10.60 9.86
N GLY A 177 21.53 -10.64 10.55
CA GLY A 177 21.16 -11.78 11.40
C GLY A 177 20.79 -11.44 12.84
N TYR A 178 21.07 -12.37 13.76
CA TYR A 178 20.81 -12.20 15.18
C TYR A 178 21.75 -11.17 15.82
N GLY A 179 21.20 -10.13 16.41
CA GLY A 179 21.92 -8.92 16.88
C GLY A 179 23.20 -9.20 17.68
N PRO A 180 23.18 -10.01 18.75
CA PRO A 180 24.39 -10.31 19.52
C PRO A 180 25.49 -10.98 18.69
N THR A 181 25.11 -11.80 17.72
CA THR A 181 26.05 -12.45 16.81
C THR A 181 26.58 -11.46 15.78
N VAL A 182 25.71 -10.63 15.21
CA VAL A 182 26.10 -9.54 14.29
C VAL A 182 27.16 -8.66 14.95
N GLN A 183 26.92 -8.22 16.20
CA GLN A 183 27.89 -7.43 16.95
C GLN A 183 29.25 -8.13 17.11
N ALA A 184 29.23 -9.41 17.48
CA ALA A 184 30.46 -10.18 17.66
C ALA A 184 31.22 -10.39 16.34
N VAL A 185 30.53 -10.62 15.22
CA VAL A 185 31.15 -10.68 13.89
C VAL A 185 31.74 -9.33 13.49
N CYS A 186 31.05 -8.22 13.75
CA CYS A 186 31.57 -6.89 13.46
C CYS A 186 32.85 -6.59 14.25
N HIS A 187 32.87 -6.89 15.56
CA HIS A 187 34.10 -6.75 16.36
C HIS A 187 35.24 -7.64 15.85
N LEU A 188 34.93 -8.89 15.51
CA LEU A 188 35.90 -9.82 14.91
C LEU A 188 36.50 -9.25 13.61
N LEU A 189 35.64 -8.72 12.74
CA LEU A 189 36.08 -8.07 11.52
C LEU A 189 36.93 -6.85 11.86
N GLY A 190 36.54 -6.00 12.81
CA GLY A 190 37.35 -4.86 13.26
C GLY A 190 38.74 -5.22 13.77
N ASP A 191 38.89 -6.37 14.43
CA ASP A 191 40.18 -6.85 14.96
C ASP A 191 41.10 -7.42 13.87
N VAL A 192 40.54 -8.08 12.84
CA VAL A 192 41.30 -8.81 11.81
C VAL A 192 41.46 -8.00 10.51
N VAL A 193 40.62 -7.01 10.31
CA VAL A 193 40.69 -6.09 9.18
C VAL A 193 41.62 -4.94 9.56
N GLU A 194 42.74 -4.81 8.84
CA GLU A 194 43.59 -3.63 8.95
C GLU A 194 42.77 -2.34 8.78
N VAL A 195 42.91 -1.45 9.77
CA VAL A 195 42.24 -0.16 9.85
C VAL A 195 42.52 0.65 8.57
N GLY A 196 41.53 0.75 7.68
CA GLY A 196 41.55 1.66 6.53
C GLY A 196 41.34 1.03 5.14
N ARG A 197 41.34 -0.30 4.97
CA ARG A 197 41.25 -0.95 3.65
C ARG A 197 39.95 -1.71 3.34
N LYS A 198 39.01 -1.86 4.28
CA LYS A 198 37.77 -2.64 4.07
C LYS A 198 36.56 -1.98 4.74
N ARG A 199 35.39 -2.10 4.13
CA ARG A 199 34.13 -1.55 4.66
C ARG A 199 33.28 -2.67 5.25
N VAL A 200 32.84 -2.48 6.50
CA VAL A 200 31.87 -3.37 7.14
C VAL A 200 30.54 -2.63 7.19
N GLN A 201 29.51 -3.21 6.58
CA GLN A 201 28.16 -2.68 6.54
C GLN A 201 27.22 -3.60 7.33
N ILE A 202 26.21 -3.02 7.96
CA ILE A 202 25.17 -3.75 8.68
C ILE A 202 23.83 -3.34 8.10
N LEU A 203 23.03 -4.31 7.64
CA LEU A 203 21.70 -4.00 7.08
C LEU A 203 20.69 -3.85 8.19
N LYS A 204 20.28 -2.60 8.45
CA LYS A 204 19.42 -2.21 9.57
C LYS A 204 18.18 -3.10 9.73
N GLU A 205 17.43 -3.32 8.65
CA GLU A 205 16.17 -4.06 8.64
C GLU A 205 16.36 -5.58 8.74
N CYS A 206 17.57 -6.07 8.52
CA CYS A 206 17.94 -7.49 8.56
C CYS A 206 18.70 -7.86 9.84
N VAL A 207 18.66 -7.02 10.87
CA VAL A 207 19.18 -7.32 12.22
C VAL A 207 18.02 -7.37 13.20
N ALA A 208 17.96 -8.41 14.01
CA ALA A 208 16.92 -8.56 15.02
C ALA A 208 17.46 -9.14 16.33
N ASP A 209 16.84 -8.73 17.43
CA ASP A 209 17.16 -9.19 18.79
C ASP A 209 15.86 -9.56 19.52
N GLU A 210 15.95 -10.45 20.51
CA GLU A 210 14.88 -10.75 21.47
C GLU A 210 14.40 -9.49 22.22
N ASN A 211 15.29 -8.52 22.41
CA ASN A 211 14.99 -7.22 22.99
C ASN A 211 15.14 -6.10 21.94
N PRO A 212 14.04 -5.51 21.44
CA PRO A 212 14.07 -4.43 20.45
C PRO A 212 14.95 -3.24 20.85
N LYS A 213 14.94 -2.84 22.13
CA LYS A 213 15.75 -1.72 22.62
C LYS A 213 17.25 -2.03 22.58
N ARG A 214 17.62 -3.30 22.77
CA ARG A 214 19.02 -3.74 22.63
C ARG A 214 19.43 -3.75 21.16
N CYS A 215 18.53 -4.16 20.26
CA CYS A 215 18.77 -4.08 18.82
C CYS A 215 18.98 -2.64 18.36
N GLU A 216 18.13 -1.72 18.81
CA GLU A 216 18.23 -0.29 18.53
C GLU A 216 19.55 0.29 19.07
N ALA A 217 19.88 0.03 20.34
CA ALA A 217 21.16 0.47 20.91
C ALA A 217 22.39 -0.12 20.19
N LEU A 218 22.31 -1.36 19.71
CA LEU A 218 23.36 -1.96 18.88
C LEU A 218 23.53 -1.18 17.57
N LEU A 219 22.43 -0.91 16.87
CA LEU A 219 22.47 -0.22 15.57
C LEU A 219 22.86 1.26 15.69
N GLU A 220 22.56 1.91 16.82
CA GLU A 220 22.88 3.33 17.05
C GLU A 220 24.24 3.56 17.68
N HIS A 221 24.70 2.65 18.55
CA HIS A 221 25.85 2.88 19.43
C HIS A 221 26.80 1.69 19.55
N GLY A 222 26.41 0.52 19.07
CA GLY A 222 27.19 -0.71 19.25
C GLY A 222 28.33 -0.88 18.25
N LEU A 223 28.55 0.09 17.37
CA LEU A 223 29.60 0.10 16.36
C LEU A 223 30.84 0.80 16.94
N LEU A 224 31.94 0.08 17.04
CA LEU A 224 33.16 0.54 17.70
C LEU A 224 34.22 1.05 16.71
N PHE A 225 34.12 0.67 15.44
CA PHE A 225 35.10 0.94 14.40
C PHE A 225 34.45 1.67 13.21
N ASN A 226 34.88 1.34 11.98
CA ASN A 226 34.40 1.93 10.74
C ASN A 226 33.14 1.25 10.20
N GLU A 227 32.34 0.59 11.04
CA GLU A 227 31.11 -0.05 10.58
C GLU A 227 30.07 1.00 10.18
N GLN A 228 29.33 0.73 9.11
CA GLN A 228 28.25 1.57 8.63
C GLN A 228 26.92 0.83 8.72
N VAL A 229 25.95 1.38 9.44
CA VAL A 229 24.56 0.93 9.31
C VAL A 229 23.99 1.50 8.02
N VAL A 230 23.60 0.61 7.11
CA VAL A 230 22.96 0.98 5.83
C VAL A 230 21.55 0.40 5.80
N SER A 231 20.66 1.03 5.03
CA SER A 231 19.33 0.45 4.85
C SER A 231 19.38 -0.72 3.86
N LEU A 232 18.43 -1.63 3.98
CA LEU A 232 18.24 -2.68 2.97
C LEU A 232 17.99 -2.08 1.59
N VAL A 233 17.36 -0.91 1.49
CA VAL A 233 17.13 -0.21 0.22
C VAL A 233 18.45 0.20 -0.42
N ASP A 234 19.34 0.84 0.34
CA ASP A 234 20.67 1.26 -0.17
C ASP A 234 21.50 0.05 -0.58
N PHE A 235 21.38 -1.07 0.14
CA PHE A 235 21.99 -2.33 -0.24
C PHE A 235 21.44 -2.86 -1.57
N LEU A 236 20.11 -2.89 -1.76
CA LEU A 236 19.50 -3.34 -3.02
C LEU A 236 19.89 -2.46 -4.21
N ASP A 237 20.06 -1.16 -3.98
CA ASP A 237 20.56 -0.20 -4.98
C ASP A 237 22.03 -0.47 -5.33
N GLY A 238 22.89 -0.68 -4.32
CA GLY A 238 24.29 -1.05 -4.53
C GLY A 238 24.50 -2.40 -5.21
N MET A 239 23.51 -3.30 -5.14
CA MET A 239 23.49 -4.59 -5.83
C MET A 239 22.89 -4.50 -7.25
N ASP A 240 22.41 -3.32 -7.69
CA ASP A 240 21.69 -3.09 -8.95
C ASP A 240 20.44 -3.98 -9.13
N VAL A 241 19.72 -4.26 -8.03
CA VAL A 241 18.49 -5.07 -8.04
C VAL A 241 17.26 -4.35 -7.54
N LEU A 242 17.37 -3.05 -7.25
CA LEU A 242 16.27 -2.21 -6.79
C LEU A 242 15.07 -2.23 -7.75
N HIS A 243 15.31 -2.48 -9.04
CA HIS A 243 14.30 -2.54 -10.09
C HIS A 243 13.78 -3.96 -10.41
N HIS A 244 14.34 -4.99 -9.78
CA HIS A 244 13.94 -6.38 -10.01
C HIS A 244 12.97 -6.87 -8.93
N THR A 245 12.05 -7.75 -9.31
CA THR A 245 11.24 -8.49 -8.33
C THR A 245 12.11 -9.54 -7.66
N ILE A 246 12.20 -9.47 -6.33
CA ILE A 246 12.94 -10.42 -5.52
C ILE A 246 11.94 -11.43 -4.95
N GLU A 247 11.98 -12.64 -5.50
CA GLU A 247 11.21 -13.76 -5.00
C GLU A 247 11.90 -14.32 -3.77
N VAL A 248 11.27 -14.11 -2.60
CA VAL A 248 11.69 -14.77 -1.37
C VAL A 248 11.00 -16.11 -1.32
N ASP A 249 11.78 -17.18 -1.31
CA ASP A 249 11.25 -18.54 -1.18
C ASP A 249 10.27 -18.60 -0.02
N ASN A 250 9.01 -18.92 -0.31
CA ASN A 250 8.05 -19.32 0.70
C ASN A 250 8.49 -20.70 1.20
N ALA A 251 9.56 -20.76 2.00
CA ALA A 251 10.20 -21.97 2.50
C ALA A 251 9.33 -22.78 3.50
N ASN A 252 8.00 -22.73 3.36
CA ASN A 252 7.01 -23.31 4.26
C ASN A 252 6.18 -24.44 3.65
N ASN A 253 6.60 -25.05 2.54
CA ASN A 253 5.89 -26.25 2.05
C ASN A 253 6.06 -27.48 2.95
N SER A 254 6.95 -27.46 3.96
CA SER A 254 7.28 -28.64 4.78
C SER A 254 7.08 -28.49 6.29
N SER A 255 6.67 -27.32 6.82
CA SER A 255 6.50 -27.14 8.27
C SER A 255 5.11 -26.60 8.63
N PRO A 256 4.40 -27.19 9.62
CA PRO A 256 3.09 -26.74 10.10
C PRO A 256 3.25 -25.52 11.02
N LEU A 257 3.89 -24.46 10.52
CA LEU A 257 3.93 -23.20 11.24
C LEU A 257 2.51 -22.61 11.30
N PRO A 258 2.15 -21.94 12.41
CA PRO A 258 0.86 -21.29 12.59
C PRO A 258 0.63 -20.26 11.47
N ASP A 259 -0.65 -20.04 11.15
CA ASP A 259 -1.20 -19.20 10.07
C ASP A 259 -0.19 -18.30 9.34
N LYS A 260 -0.08 -18.52 8.01
CA LYS A 260 0.76 -17.73 7.11
C LYS A 260 0.60 -16.23 7.40
N ILE A 261 1.70 -15.57 7.77
CA ILE A 261 1.72 -14.12 8.00
C ILE A 261 1.28 -13.40 6.72
N LYS A 262 0.37 -12.45 6.89
CA LYS A 262 -0.13 -11.61 5.81
C LYS A 262 0.60 -10.28 5.83
N TYR A 263 1.08 -9.85 4.68
CA TYR A 263 1.79 -8.58 4.54
C TYR A 263 0.91 -7.50 3.93
N VAL A 264 1.09 -6.28 4.42
CA VAL A 264 0.46 -5.07 3.87
C VAL A 264 1.49 -3.97 3.66
N THR A 265 1.38 -3.26 2.55
CA THR A 265 2.21 -2.10 2.22
C THR A 265 1.37 -0.96 1.65
N ASP A 266 1.67 0.26 2.08
CA ASP A 266 1.13 1.49 1.51
C ASP A 266 2.24 2.17 0.68
N CYS A 267 2.05 2.17 -0.63
CA CYS A 267 2.92 2.77 -1.64
C CYS A 267 2.73 4.29 -1.77
N GLY A 268 1.77 4.87 -1.04
CA GLY A 268 1.47 6.29 -1.13
C GLY A 268 0.72 6.66 -2.42
N ARG A 269 0.13 5.69 -3.14
CA ARG A 269 -0.67 5.96 -4.35
C ARG A 269 -1.91 6.80 -4.03
N GLY A 270 -2.35 6.75 -2.78
CA GLY A 270 -3.53 7.45 -2.25
C GLY A 270 -4.60 6.44 -1.84
N GLY A 271 -5.85 6.90 -1.74
CA GLY A 271 -6.97 6.06 -1.32
C GLY A 271 -7.06 5.84 0.19
N HIS A 272 -7.77 4.79 0.59
CA HIS A 272 -8.06 4.53 2.00
C HIS A 272 -7.12 3.53 2.66
N LEU A 273 -6.13 2.96 1.97
CA LEU A 273 -5.27 1.94 2.59
C LEU A 273 -4.58 2.46 3.85
N THR A 274 -4.09 3.70 3.84
CA THR A 274 -3.52 4.35 5.04
C THR A 274 -4.52 4.37 6.20
N LEU A 275 -5.79 4.64 5.93
CA LEU A 275 -6.88 4.65 6.93
C LEU A 275 -7.20 3.23 7.43
N PHE A 276 -7.08 2.23 6.57
CA PHE A 276 -7.35 0.84 6.88
C PHE A 276 -6.18 0.14 7.57
N MET A 277 -4.94 0.64 7.39
CA MET A 277 -3.71 0.05 7.89
C MET A 277 -3.76 -0.29 9.38
N PRO A 278 -4.14 0.62 10.30
CA PRO A 278 -4.05 0.31 11.72
C PRO A 278 -5.10 -0.75 12.13
N TYR A 279 -6.20 -0.90 11.40
CA TYR A 279 -7.14 -2.00 11.59
C TYR A 279 -6.59 -3.34 11.09
N LEU A 280 -5.94 -3.35 9.91
CA LEU A 280 -5.32 -4.55 9.36
C LEU A 280 -4.27 -5.13 10.32
N LEU A 281 -3.42 -4.26 10.88
CA LEU A 281 -2.37 -4.63 11.82
C LEU A 281 -2.94 -5.11 13.18
N ARG A 282 -3.95 -4.41 13.72
CA ARG A 282 -4.51 -4.70 15.04
C ARG A 282 -5.48 -5.89 15.04
N ASP A 283 -6.42 -5.91 14.09
CA ASP A 283 -7.60 -6.79 14.13
C ASP A 283 -7.48 -8.01 13.21
N TYR A 284 -6.64 -7.94 12.17
CA TYR A 284 -6.55 -8.98 11.13
C TYR A 284 -5.18 -9.67 11.04
N GLY A 285 -4.27 -9.37 11.98
CA GLY A 285 -2.96 -10.02 12.08
C GLY A 285 -2.02 -9.77 10.91
N TYR A 286 -2.21 -8.65 10.19
CA TYR A 286 -1.27 -8.25 9.16
C TYR A 286 0.03 -7.72 9.75
N CYS A 287 1.12 -7.89 9.02
CA CYS A 287 2.40 -7.26 9.29
C CYS A 287 2.68 -6.21 8.22
N ARG A 288 3.16 -5.04 8.63
CA ARG A 288 3.60 -4.01 7.69
C ARG A 288 4.89 -4.47 7.02
N TRP A 289 4.90 -4.51 5.69
CA TRP A 289 6.12 -4.74 4.92
C TRP A 289 6.76 -3.39 4.56
N PRO A 290 8.09 -3.25 4.69
CA PRO A 290 8.77 -1.98 4.46
C PRO A 290 8.68 -1.53 3.00
N THR A 291 8.89 -0.23 2.79
CA THR A 291 8.81 0.43 1.49
C THR A 291 10.17 0.92 1.03
N GLN A 292 10.36 1.04 -0.28
CA GLN A 292 11.50 1.68 -0.94
C GLN A 292 11.01 2.70 -1.98
N PRO A 293 11.81 3.73 -2.31
CA PRO A 293 11.48 4.67 -3.37
C PRO A 293 11.21 3.95 -4.69
N TRP A 294 10.18 4.38 -5.41
CA TRP A 294 9.84 3.80 -6.71
C TRP A 294 9.93 4.83 -7.84
N TYR A 295 9.17 5.91 -7.74
CA TYR A 295 9.27 7.04 -8.66
C TYR A 295 8.77 8.31 -7.99
N ARG A 296 9.20 9.44 -8.55
CA ARG A 296 8.74 10.76 -8.13
C ARG A 296 7.97 11.38 -9.28
N GLU A 297 6.75 11.81 -9.00
CA GLU A 297 5.97 12.57 -9.96
C GLU A 297 6.53 13.99 -10.01
N MET A 298 7.17 14.32 -11.13
CA MET A 298 7.66 15.68 -11.41
C MET A 298 6.55 16.48 -12.07
N SER A 299 5.55 16.90 -11.29
CA SER A 299 4.54 17.85 -11.74
C SER A 299 4.83 19.23 -11.16
N LEU A 300 4.45 20.30 -11.88
CA LEU A 300 4.60 21.68 -11.40
C LEU A 300 3.85 21.93 -10.07
N THR A 301 2.86 21.12 -9.76
CA THR A 301 1.93 21.29 -8.63
C THR A 301 2.13 20.25 -7.52
N SER A 302 2.83 19.15 -7.79
CA SER A 302 3.12 18.11 -6.80
C SER A 302 4.50 17.50 -7.05
N ASN A 303 5.31 17.48 -5.99
CA ASN A 303 6.59 16.79 -5.92
C ASN A 303 6.42 15.51 -5.07
N LYS A 304 5.43 14.69 -5.43
CA LYS A 304 5.04 13.53 -4.63
C LYS A 304 5.92 12.34 -4.99
N GLU A 305 6.46 11.71 -3.95
CA GLU A 305 7.24 10.49 -4.08
C GLU A 305 6.35 9.27 -3.80
N TYR A 306 6.33 8.33 -4.75
CA TYR A 306 5.63 7.07 -4.62
C TYR A 306 6.64 5.97 -4.29
N GLN A 307 6.19 5.03 -3.46
CA GLN A 307 7.01 3.95 -2.94
C GLN A 307 6.56 2.60 -3.52
N CYS A 308 7.36 1.57 -3.34
CA CYS A 308 6.98 0.18 -3.57
C CYS A 308 7.43 -0.69 -2.39
N PRO A 309 6.89 -1.91 -2.20
CA PRO A 309 7.42 -2.84 -1.21
C PRO A 309 8.92 -3.08 -1.45
N VAL A 310 9.72 -3.18 -0.38
CA VAL A 310 11.15 -3.49 -0.51
C VAL A 310 11.35 -4.79 -1.30
N GLY A 311 12.26 -4.76 -2.28
CA GLY A 311 12.51 -5.85 -3.23
C GLY A 311 11.41 -6.02 -4.29
N ARG A 312 10.54 -5.02 -4.47
CA ARG A 312 9.33 -5.07 -5.32
C ARG A 312 8.47 -6.32 -5.04
N ARG A 313 8.48 -6.76 -3.77
CA ARG A 313 7.82 -7.98 -3.33
C ARG A 313 6.31 -7.88 -3.54
N ILE A 314 5.72 -8.98 -4.02
CA ILE A 314 4.26 -9.12 -4.00
C ILE A 314 3.80 -9.44 -2.57
N VAL A 315 3.05 -8.52 -1.97
CA VAL A 315 2.47 -8.66 -0.62
C VAL A 315 1.00 -9.11 -0.70
N ASP A 316 0.36 -9.40 0.44
CA ASP A 316 -1.04 -9.83 0.46
C ASP A 316 -1.98 -8.66 0.13
N LEU A 317 -1.69 -7.46 0.64
CA LEU A 317 -2.45 -6.25 0.40
C LEU A 317 -1.54 -5.06 0.06
N CYS A 318 -1.84 -4.36 -1.03
CA CYS A 318 -1.14 -3.17 -1.48
C CYS A 318 -2.12 -2.22 -2.17
N ASP A 319 -1.95 -0.91 -1.97
CA ASP A 319 -2.69 0.14 -2.68
C ASP A 319 -2.26 0.24 -4.15
N GLU A 320 -1.02 -0.15 -4.46
CA GLU A 320 -0.54 -0.36 -5.81
C GLU A 320 -0.85 -1.80 -6.30
N PRO A 321 -1.79 -2.00 -7.26
CA PRO A 321 -2.27 -3.33 -7.64
C PRO A 321 -1.20 -4.30 -8.15
N GLN A 322 -0.13 -3.81 -8.78
CA GLN A 322 0.93 -4.69 -9.29
C GLN A 322 1.75 -5.36 -8.17
N PHE A 323 1.69 -4.85 -6.94
CA PHE A 323 2.40 -5.41 -5.78
C PHE A 323 1.48 -6.15 -4.80
N GLY A 324 0.18 -6.27 -5.10
CA GLY A 324 -0.79 -6.99 -4.26
C GLY A 324 -1.22 -8.33 -4.88
N SER A 325 -1.17 -9.41 -4.08
CA SER A 325 -1.67 -10.75 -4.47
C SER A 325 -3.12 -11.02 -4.05
N GLY A 326 -3.64 -10.26 -3.09
CA GLY A 326 -4.94 -10.44 -2.47
C GLY A 326 -6.00 -9.50 -3.05
N THR A 327 -6.66 -8.79 -2.13
CA THR A 327 -7.71 -7.81 -2.42
C THR A 327 -7.08 -6.49 -2.85
N ARG A 328 -7.60 -5.88 -3.92
CA ARG A 328 -7.21 -4.52 -4.35
C ARG A 328 -8.11 -3.47 -3.69
N PHE A 329 -7.54 -2.35 -3.25
CA PHE A 329 -8.26 -1.24 -2.59
C PHE A 329 -8.80 -0.17 -3.56
N PHE A 330 -8.87 -0.51 -4.84
CA PHE A 330 -9.38 0.37 -5.88
C PHE A 330 -10.18 -0.42 -6.89
N LEU A 331 -11.25 0.17 -7.40
CA LEU A 331 -11.97 -0.39 -8.53
C LEU A 331 -11.25 -0.03 -9.84
N ALA A 332 -10.93 -1.04 -10.64
CA ALA A 332 -10.50 -0.79 -12.01
C ALA A 332 -11.66 -0.15 -12.81
N GLY A 333 -11.41 1.03 -13.37
CA GLY A 333 -12.44 1.83 -14.05
C GLY A 333 -13.15 2.85 -13.15
N ARG A 334 -12.73 3.02 -11.88
CA ARG A 334 -13.37 3.96 -10.93
C ARG A 334 -13.54 5.39 -11.45
N GLN A 335 -12.72 5.85 -12.39
CA GLN A 335 -12.85 7.18 -12.98
C GLN A 335 -14.23 7.41 -13.63
N HIS A 336 -14.90 6.36 -14.12
CA HIS A 336 -16.26 6.48 -14.66
C HIS A 336 -17.33 6.71 -13.59
N LEU A 337 -16.99 6.52 -12.32
CA LEU A 337 -17.82 6.88 -11.18
C LEU A 337 -17.39 8.23 -10.58
N ASP A 338 -16.09 8.49 -10.50
CA ASP A 338 -15.49 9.62 -9.77
C ASP A 338 -15.40 10.92 -10.61
N GLU A 339 -15.13 10.82 -11.92
CA GLU A 339 -15.00 11.98 -12.81
C GLU A 339 -16.36 12.41 -13.35
N LYS A 340 -16.67 13.70 -13.21
CA LYS A 340 -18.04 14.21 -13.39
C LYS A 340 -18.57 14.07 -14.82
N ASN A 341 -17.72 14.30 -15.82
CA ASN A 341 -18.08 14.15 -17.23
C ASN A 341 -18.35 12.68 -17.58
N LEU A 342 -17.53 11.75 -17.10
CA LEU A 342 -17.69 10.32 -17.35
C LEU A 342 -18.92 9.75 -16.62
N LEU A 343 -19.18 10.23 -15.40
CA LEU A 343 -20.40 9.91 -14.66
C LEU A 343 -21.65 10.47 -15.37
N HIS A 344 -21.57 11.69 -15.90
CA HIS A 344 -22.66 12.29 -16.67
C HIS A 344 -22.94 11.53 -17.96
N GLN A 345 -21.92 11.03 -18.67
CA GLN A 345 -22.10 10.15 -19.83
C GLN A 345 -22.81 8.83 -19.47
N LEU A 346 -22.67 8.37 -18.22
CA LEU A 346 -23.25 7.12 -17.74
C LEU A 346 -24.74 7.25 -17.35
N VAL A 347 -25.08 8.35 -16.67
CA VAL A 347 -26.43 8.61 -16.12
C VAL A 347 -26.85 10.09 -16.28
N PRO A 348 -26.91 10.61 -17.52
CA PRO A 348 -27.18 12.04 -17.74
C PRO A 348 -28.54 12.47 -17.18
N GLU A 349 -29.53 11.58 -17.18
CA GLU A 349 -30.87 11.85 -16.68
C GLU A 349 -30.96 11.95 -15.15
N MET A 350 -29.94 11.46 -14.44
CA MET A 350 -29.89 11.47 -12.98
C MET A 350 -29.09 12.65 -12.43
N MET A 351 -28.39 13.39 -13.30
CA MET A 351 -27.57 14.54 -12.90
C MET A 351 -28.26 15.84 -13.30
N PRO A 352 -27.92 16.98 -12.67
CA PRO A 352 -28.33 18.28 -13.19
C PRO A 352 -27.76 18.49 -14.61
N PRO A 353 -28.44 19.25 -15.48
CA PRO A 353 -27.96 19.55 -16.82
C PRO A 353 -26.50 20.03 -16.80
N THR A 354 -25.65 19.31 -17.52
CA THR A 354 -24.20 19.52 -17.53
C THR A 354 -23.70 19.60 -18.96
N PHE A 355 -22.81 20.55 -19.23
CA PHE A 355 -22.35 20.91 -20.57
C PHE A 355 -20.82 21.00 -20.61
N GLU A 356 -20.25 20.39 -21.65
CA GLU A 356 -18.81 20.43 -21.96
C GLU A 356 -18.44 21.67 -22.81
N THR A 357 -19.44 22.36 -23.38
CA THR A 357 -19.25 23.56 -24.20
C THR A 357 -20.19 24.69 -23.80
N ILE A 358 -19.80 25.92 -24.12
CA ILE A 358 -20.58 27.12 -23.81
C ILE A 358 -21.79 27.21 -24.73
N GLU A 359 -21.64 26.82 -25.99
CA GLU A 359 -22.70 26.86 -27.00
C GLU A 359 -23.88 25.97 -26.56
N ALA A 360 -23.61 24.76 -26.08
CA ALA A 360 -24.66 23.87 -25.57
C ALA A 360 -25.34 24.43 -24.31
N ALA A 361 -24.56 25.08 -23.43
CA ALA A 361 -25.12 25.77 -22.26
C ALA A 361 -25.99 26.97 -22.64
N GLN A 362 -25.61 27.73 -23.67
CA GLN A 362 -26.38 28.85 -24.23
C GLN A 362 -27.68 28.36 -24.85
N GLU A 363 -27.64 27.31 -25.68
CA GLU A 363 -28.83 26.70 -26.26
C GLU A 363 -29.80 26.25 -25.17
N TYR A 364 -29.29 25.59 -24.12
CA TYR A 364 -30.10 25.22 -22.97
C TYR A 364 -30.70 26.46 -22.28
N ALA A 365 -29.90 27.50 -22.00
CA ALA A 365 -30.37 28.72 -21.34
C ALA A 365 -31.53 29.39 -22.09
N VAL A 366 -31.46 29.42 -23.43
CA VAL A 366 -32.54 29.97 -24.28
C VAL A 366 -33.84 29.19 -24.12
N THR A 367 -33.78 27.87 -23.90
CA THR A 367 -34.98 27.02 -23.75
C THR A 367 -35.68 27.17 -22.39
N GLN A 368 -35.01 27.68 -21.35
CA GLN A 368 -35.55 27.71 -19.98
C GLN A 368 -36.45 28.92 -19.66
N SER A 369 -36.82 29.73 -20.65
CA SER A 369 -37.67 30.95 -20.54
C SER A 369 -36.93 32.18 -19.98
N ALA A 370 -37.18 33.36 -20.57
CA ALA A 370 -36.45 34.62 -20.34
C ALA A 370 -36.54 35.25 -18.93
N ASN A 371 -37.22 34.63 -17.96
CA ASN A 371 -37.58 35.28 -16.68
C ASN A 371 -36.90 34.68 -15.43
N GLU A 372 -36.15 33.57 -15.52
CA GLU A 372 -35.43 33.01 -14.38
C GLU A 372 -33.91 33.10 -14.56
N THR A 373 -33.24 33.80 -13.64
CA THR A 373 -31.77 33.84 -13.60
C THR A 373 -31.24 32.47 -13.21
N LEU A 374 -30.62 31.78 -14.16
CA LEU A 374 -29.97 30.49 -13.92
C LEU A 374 -28.68 30.69 -13.11
N VAL A 375 -28.51 29.87 -12.07
CA VAL A 375 -27.23 29.75 -11.37
C VAL A 375 -26.46 28.58 -11.98
N TRP A 376 -25.20 28.83 -12.31
CA TRP A 376 -24.29 27.89 -12.92
C TRP A 376 -23.13 27.58 -11.98
N PHE A 377 -22.65 26.34 -12.09
CA PHE A 377 -21.42 25.90 -11.47
C PHE A 377 -20.41 25.60 -12.57
N LEU A 378 -19.39 26.43 -12.67
CA LEU A 378 -18.18 26.13 -13.42
C LEU A 378 -17.32 25.21 -12.55
N LYS A 379 -17.12 23.98 -13.00
CA LYS A 379 -16.44 22.93 -12.21
C LYS A 379 -15.25 22.38 -12.96
N LYS A 380 -14.19 22.03 -12.22
CA LYS A 380 -13.14 21.16 -12.74
C LYS A 380 -13.60 19.69 -12.72
N VAL A 381 -13.38 18.98 -13.82
CA VAL A 381 -13.84 17.61 -14.07
C VAL A 381 -13.15 16.60 -13.15
N ASN A 382 -11.85 16.78 -12.94
CA ASN A 382 -10.98 15.88 -12.17
C ASN A 382 -10.71 16.33 -10.72
N GLN A 383 -11.32 17.43 -10.28
CA GLN A 383 -11.18 17.91 -8.90
C GLN A 383 -12.52 17.80 -8.18
N ASN A 384 -12.49 17.22 -6.98
CA ASN A 384 -13.67 17.06 -6.14
C ASN A 384 -13.66 18.03 -4.96
N GLY A 385 -14.86 18.36 -4.48
CA GLY A 385 -15.07 19.27 -3.36
C GLY A 385 -15.29 20.74 -3.76
N GLY A 386 -15.85 21.49 -2.81
CA GLY A 386 -16.39 22.84 -3.05
C GLY A 386 -15.41 23.90 -3.54
N ARG A 387 -14.10 23.71 -3.42
CA ARG A 387 -13.10 24.71 -3.88
C ARG A 387 -12.85 24.69 -5.38
N ALA A 388 -13.22 23.60 -6.04
CA ALA A 388 -13.09 23.44 -7.48
C ALA A 388 -14.37 23.89 -8.23
N ILE A 389 -15.20 24.69 -7.58
CA ILE A 389 -16.48 25.18 -8.08
C ILE A 389 -16.46 26.70 -8.03
N THR A 390 -16.70 27.33 -9.17
CA THR A 390 -17.00 28.76 -9.24
C THR A 390 -18.49 28.91 -9.51
N VAL A 391 -19.17 29.70 -8.68
CA VAL A 391 -20.60 29.96 -8.83
C VAL A 391 -20.81 31.24 -9.63
N ILE A 392 -21.55 31.14 -10.73
CA ILE A 392 -21.79 32.26 -11.66
C ILE A 392 -23.26 32.30 -12.05
N ASN A 393 -23.77 33.48 -12.42
CA ASN A 393 -25.11 33.69 -12.94
C ASN A 393 -25.12 34.11 -14.42
N GLU A 394 -23.94 34.29 -15.00
CA GLU A 394 -23.71 34.58 -16.41
C GLU A 394 -22.74 33.55 -16.99
N LEU A 395 -22.98 33.12 -18.23
CA LEU A 395 -22.10 32.18 -18.89
C LEU A 395 -20.74 32.83 -19.20
N PRO A 396 -19.62 32.09 -19.11
CA PRO A 396 -18.32 32.63 -19.47
C PRO A 396 -18.29 33.13 -20.92
N THR A 397 -17.45 34.13 -21.19
CA THR A 397 -17.24 34.65 -22.55
C THR A 397 -16.08 33.96 -23.27
N GLN A 398 -15.19 33.32 -22.52
CA GLN A 398 -14.08 32.52 -23.05
C GLN A 398 -14.48 31.04 -23.08
N PRO A 399 -14.06 30.27 -24.09
CA PRO A 399 -14.31 28.83 -24.14
C PRO A 399 -13.86 28.12 -22.85
N LEU A 400 -14.59 27.07 -22.47
CA LEU A 400 -14.21 26.25 -21.32
C LEU A 400 -12.85 25.59 -21.55
N GLU A 401 -12.06 25.49 -20.49
CA GLU A 401 -10.85 24.65 -20.52
C GLU A 401 -11.21 23.17 -20.68
N LYS A 402 -10.26 22.35 -21.14
CA LYS A 402 -10.50 20.91 -21.39
C LYS A 402 -10.96 20.15 -20.14
N ASP A 403 -10.56 20.60 -18.96
CA ASP A 403 -10.93 20.02 -17.68
C ASP A 403 -12.07 20.78 -17.00
N GLU A 404 -12.80 21.64 -17.72
CA GLU A 404 -13.94 22.39 -17.20
C GLU A 404 -15.28 21.88 -17.75
N GLN A 405 -16.31 22.07 -16.95
CA GLN A 405 -17.69 21.86 -17.35
C GLN A 405 -18.61 22.86 -16.66
N LEU A 406 -19.72 23.18 -17.32
CA LEU A 406 -20.80 23.98 -16.74
C LEU A 406 -21.92 23.07 -16.30
N GLN A 407 -22.35 23.17 -15.05
CA GLN A 407 -23.50 22.46 -14.53
C GLN A 407 -24.54 23.44 -14.00
N VAL A 408 -25.80 23.25 -14.39
CA VAL A 408 -26.91 24.06 -13.91
C VAL A 408 -27.20 23.69 -12.46
N HIS A 409 -27.41 24.71 -11.62
CA HIS A 409 -27.89 24.52 -10.26
C HIS A 409 -29.31 23.92 -10.25
N VAL A 410 -29.62 23.05 -9.29
CA VAL A 410 -30.98 22.51 -9.11
C VAL A 410 -31.94 23.67 -8.79
N PRO A 411 -32.90 24.05 -9.68
CA PRO A 411 -33.58 25.34 -9.57
C PRO A 411 -34.37 25.55 -8.27
N ARG A 412 -35.03 24.50 -7.79
CA ARG A 412 -35.84 24.53 -6.56
C ARG A 412 -35.32 23.51 -5.57
N PRO A 413 -34.12 23.70 -5.00
CA PRO A 413 -33.53 22.70 -4.13
C PRO A 413 -34.40 22.56 -2.88
N LEU A 414 -34.60 21.33 -2.42
CA LEU A 414 -35.26 21.08 -1.15
C LEU A 414 -34.38 21.63 -0.03
N LEU A 415 -34.94 22.57 0.73
CA LEU A 415 -34.21 23.25 1.80
C LEU A 415 -34.41 22.54 3.14
N TYR A 416 -33.37 22.56 3.96
CA TYR A 416 -33.41 22.06 5.33
C TYR A 416 -33.61 23.21 6.31
N GLU A 417 -34.62 23.09 7.17
CA GLU A 417 -34.88 24.05 8.24
C GLU A 417 -34.07 23.65 9.47
N LYS A 418 -33.10 24.47 9.86
CA LYS A 418 -32.34 24.26 11.10
C LYS A 418 -33.16 24.78 12.28
N HIS A 419 -33.23 23.99 13.35
CA HIS A 419 -33.81 24.43 14.62
C HIS A 419 -32.69 24.92 15.54
N GLY A 420 -32.85 26.09 16.17
CA GLY A 420 -31.87 26.64 17.12
C GLY A 420 -31.53 28.11 16.84
N GLN A 421 -30.28 28.49 17.14
CA GLN A 421 -29.78 29.88 17.02
C GLN A 421 -29.65 30.34 15.55
N ASP A 422 -29.40 29.41 14.62
CA ASP A 422 -29.32 29.68 13.18
C ASP A 422 -30.66 29.45 12.49
N GLN A 423 -31.64 30.34 12.71
CA GLN A 423 -32.95 30.22 12.07
C GLN A 423 -32.87 30.50 10.56
N GLY A 424 -33.44 29.61 9.75
CA GLY A 424 -33.53 29.77 8.31
C GLY A 424 -33.68 28.45 7.56
N LYS A 425 -33.91 28.58 6.24
CA LYS A 425 -33.91 27.47 5.30
C LYS A 425 -32.56 27.41 4.60
N PHE A 426 -31.85 26.29 4.73
CA PHE A 426 -30.50 26.11 4.21
C PHE A 426 -30.52 25.16 3.04
N LYS A 427 -29.73 25.45 2.00
CA LYS A 427 -29.48 24.48 0.94
C LYS A 427 -28.76 23.27 1.51
N CYS A 428 -29.11 22.09 1.01
CA CYS A 428 -28.55 20.84 1.50
C CYS A 428 -28.42 19.77 0.41
N HIS A 429 -27.56 18.81 0.66
CA HIS A 429 -27.55 17.53 -0.05
C HIS A 429 -27.42 16.38 0.95
N VAL A 430 -27.83 15.19 0.52
CA VAL A 430 -27.72 13.95 1.26
C VAL A 430 -26.47 13.22 0.79
N LYS A 431 -25.51 13.03 1.69
CA LYS A 431 -24.32 12.22 1.45
C LYS A 431 -24.57 10.80 1.94
N THR A 432 -24.33 9.84 1.07
CA THR A 432 -24.48 8.41 1.35
C THR A 432 -23.17 7.69 1.12
N TYR A 433 -22.92 6.58 1.82
CA TYR A 433 -21.72 5.77 1.65
C TYR A 433 -22.06 4.42 1.04
N GLN A 434 -21.25 4.00 0.08
CA GLN A 434 -21.39 2.73 -0.62
C GLN A 434 -20.11 1.93 -0.48
N PHE A 435 -20.26 0.63 -0.31
CA PHE A 435 -19.17 -0.32 -0.43
C PHE A 435 -19.43 -1.10 -1.71
N ILE A 436 -18.52 -0.98 -2.66
CA ILE A 436 -18.59 -1.65 -3.94
C ILE A 436 -17.46 -2.66 -3.97
N ALA A 437 -17.77 -3.92 -4.20
CA ALA A 437 -16.76 -4.97 -4.30
C ALA A 437 -17.02 -5.88 -5.49
N CYS A 438 -15.94 -6.36 -6.09
CA CYS A 438 -15.95 -7.44 -7.05
C CYS A 438 -15.57 -8.73 -6.33
N THR A 439 -16.39 -9.77 -6.45
CA THR A 439 -16.24 -11.05 -5.73
C THR A 439 -16.40 -12.21 -6.70
N THR A 440 -15.77 -13.35 -6.39
CA THR A 440 -16.11 -14.62 -7.05
C THR A 440 -17.40 -15.18 -6.44
N ALA A 441 -18.32 -15.72 -7.23
CA ALA A 441 -19.54 -16.31 -6.67
C ALA A 441 -19.21 -17.41 -5.65
N ALA A 442 -19.77 -17.31 -4.44
CA ALA A 442 -19.56 -18.24 -3.33
C ALA A 442 -20.65 -19.32 -3.20
N ASN A 443 -21.61 -19.34 -4.13
CA ASN A 443 -22.69 -20.30 -4.08
C ASN A 443 -22.19 -21.58 -4.75
N GLY A 444 -22.20 -22.71 -4.04
CA GLY A 444 -21.70 -24.03 -4.46
C GLY A 444 -22.36 -24.66 -5.69
N GLY A 445 -22.49 -23.89 -6.76
CA GLY A 445 -22.74 -24.33 -8.12
C GLY A 445 -21.43 -24.69 -8.83
N PRO A 446 -21.54 -25.19 -10.07
CA PRO A 446 -20.41 -25.69 -10.84
C PRO A 446 -19.33 -24.62 -11.09
N PRO A 447 -18.07 -25.03 -11.37
CA PRO A 447 -16.84 -24.25 -11.21
C PRO A 447 -16.61 -23.13 -12.24
N GLU A 448 -17.66 -22.67 -12.92
CA GLU A 448 -17.55 -21.45 -13.72
C GLU A 448 -17.72 -20.27 -12.76
N ALA A 449 -16.60 -19.84 -12.19
CA ALA A 449 -16.49 -18.74 -11.24
C ALA A 449 -16.99 -17.42 -11.84
N THR A 450 -18.31 -17.27 -11.92
CA THR A 450 -18.95 -16.05 -12.37
C THR A 450 -18.59 -14.95 -11.37
N THR A 451 -17.80 -14.01 -11.87
CA THR A 451 -17.44 -12.82 -11.10
C THR A 451 -18.70 -11.97 -10.97
N SER A 452 -18.94 -11.44 -9.78
CA SER A 452 -20.09 -10.59 -9.50
C SER A 452 -19.68 -9.37 -8.70
N TRP A 453 -20.37 -8.28 -8.96
CA TRP A 453 -20.24 -7.03 -8.24
C TRP A 453 -21.28 -6.98 -7.13
N GLN A 454 -20.83 -6.65 -5.94
CA GLN A 454 -21.65 -6.50 -4.76
C GLN A 454 -21.75 -5.01 -4.43
N LEU A 455 -22.97 -4.52 -4.32
CA LEU A 455 -23.26 -3.18 -3.83
C LEU A 455 -23.85 -3.28 -2.44
N TYR A 456 -23.16 -2.66 -1.48
CA TYR A 456 -23.69 -2.40 -0.15
C TYR A 456 -23.80 -0.89 0.04
N MET A 457 -24.78 -0.48 0.83
CA MET A 457 -24.97 0.92 1.17
C MET A 457 -25.14 1.04 2.68
N HIS A 458 -24.41 1.97 3.27
CA HIS A 458 -24.43 2.20 4.71
C HIS A 458 -25.75 2.89 5.08
N ASP A 459 -26.42 2.41 6.13
CA ASP A 459 -27.74 2.90 6.53
C ASP A 459 -27.68 4.22 7.31
N LEU A 460 -26.48 4.70 7.67
CA LEU A 460 -26.29 6.06 8.19
C LEU A 460 -26.05 7.04 7.04
N PHE A 461 -27.01 7.95 6.83
CA PHE A 461 -26.91 9.01 5.85
C PHE A 461 -26.49 10.30 6.55
N TYR A 462 -25.87 11.22 5.82
CA TYR A 462 -25.48 12.52 6.34
C TYR A 462 -26.15 13.62 5.54
N LEU A 463 -26.63 14.65 6.23
CA LEU A 463 -27.00 15.89 5.59
C LEU A 463 -25.79 16.81 5.58
N ALA A 464 -25.45 17.32 4.41
CA ALA A 464 -24.50 18.41 4.26
C ALA A 464 -25.26 19.69 3.95
N THR A 465 -25.11 20.70 4.80
CA THR A 465 -25.85 21.96 4.70
C THR A 465 -24.92 23.12 4.41
N ALA A 466 -25.44 24.14 3.72
CA ALA A 466 -24.77 25.41 3.55
C ALA A 466 -24.52 26.10 4.90
N ASN A 467 -23.56 27.04 4.91
CA ASN A 467 -23.22 27.83 6.10
C ASN A 467 -24.22 28.96 6.34
N CYS A 468 -24.78 29.52 5.25
CA CYS A 468 -25.75 30.60 5.28
C CYS A 468 -27.13 30.13 4.76
N PRO A 469 -28.22 30.80 5.15
CA PRO A 469 -29.55 30.55 4.59
C PRO A 469 -29.55 30.67 3.05
N TRP A 470 -30.39 29.86 2.42
CA TRP A 470 -30.52 29.81 0.98
C TRP A 470 -31.05 31.12 0.39
N SER A 471 -30.38 31.60 -0.66
CA SER A 471 -30.85 32.68 -1.52
C SER A 471 -30.36 32.43 -2.95
N PRO A 472 -31.26 32.42 -3.95
CA PRO A 472 -30.84 32.27 -5.34
C PRO A 472 -30.08 33.50 -5.87
N ALA A 473 -30.21 34.66 -5.21
CA ALA A 473 -29.51 35.88 -5.58
C ALA A 473 -28.10 36.00 -4.97
N ASP A 474 -27.80 35.21 -3.93
CA ASP A 474 -26.50 35.20 -3.29
C ASP A 474 -25.63 34.09 -3.90
N LEU A 475 -24.64 34.48 -4.70
CA LEU A 475 -23.73 33.56 -5.39
C LEU A 475 -22.55 33.12 -4.51
N SER A 476 -22.49 33.51 -3.24
CA SER A 476 -21.38 33.15 -2.36
C SER A 476 -21.34 31.65 -2.09
N ASP A 477 -20.12 31.12 -1.96
CA ASP A 477 -19.87 29.72 -1.59
C ASP A 477 -20.62 29.30 -0.32
N ASN A 478 -20.76 30.22 0.64
CA ASN A 478 -21.42 29.94 1.91
C ASN A 478 -22.92 29.67 1.79
N VAL A 479 -23.57 30.16 0.72
CA VAL A 479 -24.99 29.92 0.41
C VAL A 479 -25.12 28.78 -0.61
N GLN A 480 -24.26 28.77 -1.61
CA GLN A 480 -24.39 27.92 -2.79
C GLN A 480 -23.69 26.57 -2.67
N ILE A 481 -22.67 26.44 -1.81
CA ILE A 481 -21.87 25.23 -1.74
C ILE A 481 -22.10 24.52 -0.41
N THR A 482 -22.37 23.22 -0.51
CA THR A 482 -22.61 22.33 0.61
C THR A 482 -21.50 21.29 0.65
N THR A 483 -20.58 21.34 1.61
CA THR A 483 -19.46 20.38 1.70
C THR A 483 -19.34 19.69 3.05
N MET A 484 -19.87 20.30 4.11
CA MET A 484 -19.67 19.83 5.48
C MET A 484 -20.85 18.99 5.95
N ARG A 485 -20.57 17.82 6.53
CA ARG A 485 -21.58 16.98 7.19
C ARG A 485 -22.01 17.66 8.49
N THR A 486 -23.28 18.02 8.59
CA THR A 486 -23.81 18.76 9.75
C THR A 486 -24.85 17.98 10.54
N HIS A 487 -25.52 16.99 9.93
CA HIS A 487 -26.53 16.18 10.63
C HIS A 487 -26.46 14.72 10.20
N ARG A 488 -26.78 13.81 11.13
CA ARG A 488 -27.03 12.39 10.85
C ARG A 488 -28.50 12.17 10.53
N LEU A 489 -28.77 11.44 9.46
CA LEU A 489 -30.11 11.03 9.05
C LEU A 489 -30.28 9.54 9.30
N TYR A 490 -30.67 9.19 10.53
CA TYR A 490 -31.03 7.82 10.92
C TYR A 490 -32.26 7.32 10.14
N ALA A 491 -32.48 6.00 10.15
CA ALA A 491 -33.55 5.36 9.38
C ALA A 491 -34.96 5.83 9.79
N ASP A 492 -35.13 6.21 11.05
CA ASP A 492 -36.37 6.72 11.65
C ASP A 492 -36.57 8.24 11.48
N ASN A 493 -35.61 8.94 10.87
CA ASN A 493 -35.70 10.38 10.67
C ASN A 493 -36.93 10.73 9.80
N PRO A 494 -37.86 11.60 10.26
CA PRO A 494 -39.09 11.90 9.52
C PRO A 494 -38.85 12.49 8.14
N TRP A 495 -37.81 13.31 7.97
CA TRP A 495 -37.45 13.90 6.67
C TRP A 495 -36.97 12.82 5.71
N ARG A 496 -36.15 11.87 6.18
CA ARG A 496 -35.70 10.72 5.39
C ARG A 496 -36.85 9.82 4.94
N LEU A 497 -37.79 9.54 5.84
CA LEU A 497 -38.97 8.71 5.56
C LEU A 497 -39.92 9.39 4.58
N LYS A 498 -40.22 10.68 4.80
CA LYS A 498 -41.11 11.48 3.93
C LYS A 498 -40.69 11.41 2.47
N TRP A 499 -39.38 11.51 2.21
CA TRP A 499 -38.83 11.55 0.86
C TRP A 499 -38.30 10.20 0.36
N LYS A 500 -38.54 9.10 1.11
CA LYS A 500 -38.11 7.73 0.73
C LYS A 500 -36.64 7.68 0.29
N LEU A 501 -35.77 8.39 1.01
CA LEU A 501 -34.38 8.58 0.59
C LEU A 501 -33.63 7.25 0.49
N THR A 502 -33.91 6.32 1.40
CA THR A 502 -33.24 5.02 1.42
C THR A 502 -33.49 4.25 0.14
N GLU A 503 -34.77 4.11 -0.23
CA GLU A 503 -35.19 3.36 -1.41
C GLU A 503 -34.69 4.03 -2.68
N THR A 504 -34.83 5.35 -2.76
CA THR A 504 -34.46 6.13 -3.95
C THR A 504 -32.95 6.12 -4.16
N CYS A 505 -32.14 6.37 -3.13
CA CYS A 505 -30.67 6.38 -3.26
C CYS A 505 -30.13 4.98 -3.58
N ARG A 506 -30.71 3.92 -3.02
CA ARG A 506 -30.33 2.53 -3.34
C ARG A 506 -30.62 2.19 -4.79
N ALA A 507 -31.84 2.47 -5.27
CA ALA A 507 -32.25 2.21 -6.64
C ALA A 507 -31.36 2.98 -7.62
N ASN A 508 -31.17 4.28 -7.38
CA ASN A 508 -30.34 5.13 -8.23
C ASN A 508 -28.88 4.64 -8.27
N MET A 509 -28.29 4.30 -7.12
CA MET A 509 -26.92 3.81 -7.11
C MET A 509 -26.76 2.43 -7.76
N GLN A 510 -27.75 1.55 -7.58
CA GLN A 510 -27.78 0.29 -8.31
C GLN A 510 -27.79 0.53 -9.83
N THR A 511 -28.60 1.47 -10.33
CA THR A 511 -28.64 1.84 -11.75
C THR A 511 -27.29 2.34 -12.25
N VAL A 512 -26.64 3.26 -11.52
CA VAL A 512 -25.31 3.78 -11.86
C VAL A 512 -24.31 2.63 -11.97
N LEU A 513 -24.25 1.76 -10.96
CA LEU A 513 -23.28 0.67 -10.93
C LEU A 513 -23.56 -0.37 -12.03
N GLN A 514 -24.83 -0.75 -12.21
CA GLN A 514 -25.27 -1.69 -13.24
C GLN A 514 -24.83 -1.21 -14.63
N ARG A 515 -25.09 0.05 -14.98
CA ARG A 515 -24.68 0.60 -16.28
C ARG A 515 -23.16 0.63 -16.44
N ALA A 516 -22.42 0.98 -15.38
CA ALA A 516 -20.97 1.02 -15.44
C ALA A 516 -20.39 -0.38 -15.76
N ILE A 517 -21.00 -1.42 -15.20
CA ILE A 517 -20.61 -2.82 -15.43
C ILE A 517 -21.03 -3.27 -16.84
N GLU A 518 -22.29 -3.06 -17.23
CA GLU A 518 -22.83 -3.48 -18.53
C GLU A 518 -22.12 -2.82 -19.72
N GLN A 519 -21.72 -1.56 -19.56
CA GLN A 519 -20.96 -0.82 -20.58
C GLN A 519 -19.45 -1.13 -20.56
N GLY A 520 -19.01 -2.05 -19.70
CA GLY A 520 -17.60 -2.42 -19.55
C GLY A 520 -16.72 -1.28 -19.06
N LYS A 521 -17.28 -0.32 -18.30
CA LYS A 521 -16.56 0.81 -17.70
C LYS A 521 -15.90 0.43 -16.39
N LEU A 522 -16.48 -0.52 -15.66
CA LEU A 522 -15.84 -1.18 -14.53
C LEU A 522 -15.31 -2.55 -14.94
N HIS A 523 -14.06 -2.81 -14.58
CA HIS A 523 -13.38 -4.04 -14.96
C HIS A 523 -13.14 -4.89 -13.73
N HIS A 524 -13.40 -6.20 -13.80
CA HIS A 524 -12.91 -7.11 -12.76
C HIS A 524 -11.41 -7.32 -12.94
N PRO A 525 -10.66 -7.62 -11.85
CA PRO A 525 -9.26 -8.00 -11.98
C PRO A 525 -9.17 -9.25 -12.84
N THR A 526 -8.55 -9.18 -14.01
CA THR A 526 -8.09 -10.40 -14.67
C THR A 526 -7.04 -11.00 -13.75
N VAL A 527 -7.25 -12.25 -13.33
CA VAL A 527 -6.21 -13.01 -12.66
C VAL A 527 -5.08 -13.09 -13.67
N SER A 528 -4.03 -12.30 -13.46
CA SER A 528 -2.95 -12.21 -14.44
C SER A 528 -2.37 -13.61 -14.61
N SER A 529 -2.59 -14.20 -15.79
CA SER A 529 -2.00 -15.47 -16.21
C SER A 529 -0.49 -15.36 -16.45
N THR A 530 0.13 -14.26 -16.06
CA THR A 530 1.58 -14.02 -16.08
C THR A 530 2.24 -14.72 -14.89
N SER A 531 2.07 -16.02 -14.80
CA SER A 531 3.16 -16.89 -14.37
C SER A 531 3.83 -17.36 -15.66
N PRO A 532 5.16 -17.23 -15.80
CA PRO A 532 5.87 -17.76 -16.95
C PRO A 532 5.48 -19.23 -17.12
N THR A 533 5.20 -19.60 -18.37
CA THR A 533 4.90 -20.95 -18.82
C THR A 533 6.10 -21.88 -18.61
N ASP A 534 6.40 -22.23 -17.37
CA ASP A 534 7.16 -23.43 -17.04
C ASP A 534 6.17 -24.55 -16.74
N SER A 535 5.99 -25.38 -17.76
CA SER A 535 5.07 -26.52 -17.87
C SER A 535 5.37 -27.69 -16.90
N SER A 536 6.11 -27.44 -15.82
CA SER A 536 6.45 -28.44 -14.80
C SER A 536 6.09 -28.03 -13.37
N SER A 537 5.57 -26.82 -13.15
CA SER A 537 5.07 -26.43 -11.82
C SER A 537 3.65 -26.96 -11.62
N GLN A 538 3.52 -27.93 -10.71
CA GLN A 538 2.23 -28.37 -10.19
C GLN A 538 1.36 -27.14 -9.82
N PRO A 539 0.03 -27.21 -10.00
CA PRO A 539 -0.87 -26.14 -9.58
C PRO A 539 -0.54 -25.78 -8.13
N GLN A 540 -0.10 -24.55 -7.88
CA GLN A 540 0.21 -24.08 -6.54
C GLN A 540 -1.01 -24.35 -5.66
N ASN A 541 -0.87 -25.34 -4.79
CA ASN A 541 -1.93 -25.84 -3.93
C ASN A 541 -2.51 -24.70 -3.08
N GLY A 542 -3.83 -24.54 -3.17
CA GLY A 542 -4.65 -24.46 -1.97
C GLY A 542 -4.67 -23.14 -1.18
N ARG A 543 -4.53 -21.97 -1.82
CA ARG A 543 -5.20 -20.78 -1.27
C ARG A 543 -6.65 -20.85 -1.70
N SER A 544 -7.52 -21.46 -0.89
CA SER A 544 -8.92 -21.06 -0.94
C SER A 544 -8.95 -19.61 -0.45
N LYS A 545 -8.80 -18.64 -1.36
CA LYS A 545 -9.38 -17.32 -1.09
C LYS A 545 -10.81 -17.63 -0.66
N ASP A 546 -11.22 -17.20 0.53
CA ASP A 546 -12.63 -17.30 0.89
C ASP A 546 -13.38 -16.76 -0.32
N PRO A 547 -14.21 -17.56 -1.01
CA PRO A 547 -14.78 -17.14 -2.28
C PRO A 547 -15.61 -15.85 -2.11
N ARG A 548 -15.97 -15.51 -0.86
CA ARG A 548 -16.67 -14.28 -0.49
C ARG A 548 -15.75 -13.06 -0.27
N ALA A 549 -14.43 -13.23 -0.20
CA ALA A 549 -13.49 -12.12 -0.11
C ALA A 549 -13.49 -11.32 -1.42
N ALA A 550 -13.33 -10.01 -1.31
CA ALA A 550 -13.27 -9.13 -2.46
C ALA A 550 -11.99 -9.36 -3.26
N LEU A 551 -12.12 -9.46 -4.59
CA LEU A 551 -11.01 -9.35 -5.53
C LEU A 551 -10.50 -7.91 -5.58
N GLN A 552 -11.44 -6.97 -5.57
CA GLN A 552 -11.21 -5.54 -5.41
C GLN A 552 -12.41 -4.91 -4.70
N PHE A 553 -12.20 -3.83 -3.98
CA PHE A 553 -13.27 -3.05 -3.39
C PHE A 553 -12.89 -1.59 -3.21
N GLU A 554 -13.89 -0.74 -3.00
CA GLU A 554 -13.71 0.65 -2.62
C GLU A 554 -14.92 1.12 -1.80
N VAL A 555 -14.68 2.06 -0.88
CA VAL A 555 -15.74 2.74 -0.14
C VAL A 555 -15.97 4.08 -0.81
N ASN A 556 -17.07 4.23 -1.52
CA ASN A 556 -17.43 5.46 -2.20
C ASN A 556 -18.40 6.29 -1.35
N SER A 557 -18.52 7.57 -1.66
CA SER A 557 -19.68 8.36 -1.25
C SER A 557 -20.40 8.93 -2.47
N ALA A 558 -21.70 9.16 -2.36
CA ALA A 558 -22.47 9.88 -3.38
C ALA A 558 -23.26 11.03 -2.73
N ASP A 559 -23.33 12.16 -3.44
CA ASP A 559 -24.00 13.37 -3.00
C ASP A 559 -25.26 13.59 -3.81
N TRP A 560 -26.40 13.56 -3.12
CA TRP A 560 -27.73 13.63 -3.72
C TRP A 560 -28.45 14.91 -3.32
N MET A 561 -28.88 15.70 -4.30
CA MET A 561 -29.71 16.88 -4.05
C MET A 561 -31.15 16.57 -4.43
N LEU A 562 -32.08 16.86 -3.53
CA LEU A 562 -33.50 16.80 -3.83
C LEU A 562 -33.99 18.17 -4.28
N ASP A 563 -34.99 18.20 -5.15
CA ASP A 563 -35.80 19.38 -5.38
C ASP A 563 -37.10 19.35 -4.55
N GLU A 564 -37.85 20.45 -4.56
CA GLU A 564 -39.13 20.57 -3.85
C GLU A 564 -40.20 19.58 -4.32
N ASP A 565 -40.08 19.04 -5.53
CA ASP A 565 -41.00 18.03 -6.08
C ASP A 565 -40.59 16.60 -5.66
N GLY A 566 -39.46 16.45 -4.98
CA GLY A 566 -38.89 15.16 -4.58
C GLY A 566 -38.09 14.46 -5.67
N ARG A 567 -37.75 15.14 -6.79
CA ARG A 567 -36.80 14.61 -7.77
C ARG A 567 -35.40 14.66 -7.19
N MET A 568 -34.65 13.58 -7.39
CA MET A 568 -33.31 13.43 -6.82
C MET A 568 -32.24 13.47 -7.90
N PHE A 569 -31.29 14.37 -7.72
CA PHE A 569 -30.17 14.61 -8.62
C PHE A 569 -28.86 14.14 -7.99
N LEU A 570 -28.12 13.30 -8.70
CA LEU A 570 -26.74 12.94 -8.37
C LEU A 570 -25.81 14.11 -8.71
N ILE A 571 -25.13 14.64 -7.70
CA ILE A 571 -24.21 15.77 -7.87
C ILE A 571 -22.81 15.27 -8.17
N GLU A 572 -22.33 14.29 -7.40
CA GLU A 572 -21.04 13.63 -7.59
C GLU A 572 -21.00 12.29 -6.85
N CYS A 573 -20.12 11.41 -7.31
CA CYS A 573 -19.60 10.31 -6.52
C CYS A 573 -18.12 10.59 -6.23
N ASN A 574 -17.66 10.18 -5.06
CA ASN A 574 -16.27 10.31 -4.64
C ASN A 574 -15.73 8.92 -4.32
N GLY A 575 -14.69 8.47 -5.02
CA GLY A 575 -14.01 7.18 -4.74
C GLY A 575 -13.18 7.21 -3.45
N ILE A 576 -12.73 8.41 -3.05
CA ILE A 576 -11.93 8.62 -1.83
C ILE A 576 -12.64 9.62 -0.93
N PRO A 577 -13.80 9.28 -0.35
CA PRO A 577 -14.48 10.17 0.58
C PRO A 577 -13.61 10.47 1.79
N VAL A 578 -13.84 11.66 2.36
CA VAL A 578 -13.26 12.06 3.64
C VAL A 578 -13.95 11.27 4.76
N LEU A 579 -13.26 10.23 5.25
CA LEU A 579 -13.65 9.43 6.40
C LEU A 579 -12.84 9.86 7.62
N TYR A 580 -13.47 9.95 8.79
CA TYR A 580 -12.82 10.39 10.03
C TYR A 580 -13.02 9.37 11.14
N ASP A 581 -11.92 8.87 11.70
CA ASP A 581 -11.93 8.02 12.89
C ASP A 581 -11.12 8.66 14.02
N ALA A 582 -11.81 9.07 15.08
CA ALA A 582 -11.17 9.68 16.25
C ALA A 582 -10.33 8.68 17.06
N GLY A 583 -10.61 7.38 16.95
CA GLY A 583 -9.94 6.33 17.69
C GLY A 583 -8.61 5.89 17.08
N MET A 584 -8.24 6.41 15.91
CA MET A 584 -7.06 5.99 15.17
C MET A 584 -6.16 7.18 14.81
N PRO A 585 -4.82 7.02 14.90
CA PRO A 585 -3.90 8.03 14.39
C PRO A 585 -4.07 8.15 12.88
N GLN A 586 -4.67 9.25 12.43
CA GLN A 586 -4.89 9.57 11.02
C GLN A 586 -4.29 10.94 10.73
N GLU A 587 -3.71 11.09 9.53
CA GLU A 587 -3.22 12.39 9.10
C GLU A 587 -4.41 13.29 8.74
N LEU A 588 -4.54 14.42 9.44
CA LEU A 588 -5.63 15.37 9.23
C LEU A 588 -5.30 16.32 8.06
N CYS A 589 -5.22 15.77 6.85
CA CYS A 589 -4.75 16.49 5.67
C CYS A 589 -5.74 17.56 5.15
N THR A 590 -7.03 17.45 5.48
CA THR A 590 -8.08 18.38 4.99
C THR A 590 -8.62 19.30 6.09
N LYS A 591 -9.15 20.48 5.72
CA LYS A 591 -9.86 21.37 6.66
C LYS A 591 -11.06 20.67 7.29
N GLY A 592 -11.75 19.79 6.54
CA GLY A 592 -12.87 19.00 7.05
C GLY A 592 -12.44 18.04 8.16
N LEU A 593 -11.38 17.25 7.95
CA LEU A 593 -10.83 16.36 8.98
C LEU A 593 -10.38 17.12 10.22
N LYS A 594 -9.67 18.24 10.06
CA LYS A 594 -9.23 19.09 11.19
C LYS A 594 -10.41 19.64 11.99
N LEU A 595 -11.51 19.98 11.31
CA LEU A 595 -12.72 20.45 11.97
C LEU A 595 -13.46 19.31 12.69
N TYR A 596 -13.65 18.16 12.03
CA TYR A 596 -14.26 16.98 12.67
C TYR A 596 -13.48 16.55 13.91
N ASP A 597 -12.14 16.58 13.84
CA ASP A 597 -11.28 16.29 14.98
C ASP A 597 -11.46 17.26 16.14
N ARG A 598 -11.52 18.55 15.84
CA ARG A 598 -11.79 19.58 16.84
C ARG A 598 -13.14 19.38 17.50
N LEU A 599 -14.21 19.22 16.71
CA LEU A 599 -15.57 19.03 17.21
C LEU A 599 -15.68 17.77 18.08
N TYR A 600 -15.02 16.68 17.67
CA TYR A 600 -14.97 15.45 18.45
C TYR A 600 -14.25 15.65 19.79
N LYS A 601 -13.12 16.36 19.80
CA LYS A 601 -12.38 16.67 21.04
C LYS A 601 -13.13 17.61 21.97
N GLU A 602 -13.91 18.55 21.42
CA GLU A 602 -14.74 19.47 22.18
C GLU A 602 -15.94 18.75 22.84
N ASN A 603 -16.65 17.91 22.08
CA ASN A 603 -17.78 17.14 22.60
C ASN A 603 -18.00 15.84 21.79
N PRO A 604 -17.42 14.71 22.21
CA PRO A 604 -17.47 13.46 21.46
C PRO A 604 -18.89 12.89 21.33
N ASP A 605 -19.75 13.10 22.33
CA ASP A 605 -21.12 12.55 22.36
C ASP A 605 -22.03 13.23 21.32
N THR A 606 -21.73 14.48 20.98
CA THR A 606 -22.50 15.27 20.00
C THR A 606 -21.83 15.36 18.64
N ALA A 607 -20.62 14.82 18.51
CA ALA A 607 -19.84 14.89 17.28
C ALA A 607 -20.58 14.15 16.15
N VAL A 608 -21.01 14.93 15.16
CA VAL A 608 -21.76 14.43 14.01
C VAL A 608 -20.98 13.37 13.26
N VAL A 609 -19.65 13.49 13.20
CA VAL A 609 -18.81 12.62 12.39
C VAL A 609 -17.95 11.73 13.28
N ASN A 610 -18.16 10.42 13.16
CA ASN A 610 -17.28 9.37 13.65
C ASN A 610 -17.54 8.13 12.78
N ASP A 611 -16.64 7.87 11.84
CA ASP A 611 -16.79 6.83 10.82
C ASP A 611 -16.12 5.50 11.23
N HIS A 612 -15.77 5.32 12.51
CA HIS A 612 -15.07 4.14 13.05
C HIS A 612 -15.69 2.81 12.60
N ASP A 613 -16.98 2.61 12.89
CA ASP A 613 -17.67 1.36 12.57
C ASP A 613 -17.81 1.16 11.05
N LEU A 614 -18.03 2.25 10.31
CA LEU A 614 -18.12 2.21 8.84
C LEU A 614 -16.82 1.66 8.24
N ILE A 615 -15.67 2.19 8.67
CA ILE A 615 -14.33 1.79 8.22
C ILE A 615 -14.04 0.33 8.62
N LYS A 616 -14.25 0.01 9.91
CA LYS A 616 -13.98 -1.32 10.45
C LYS A 616 -14.79 -2.42 9.76
N GLU A 617 -16.08 -2.18 9.57
CA GLU A 617 -16.99 -3.13 8.93
C GLU A 617 -16.70 -3.26 7.43
N ALA A 618 -16.31 -2.18 6.75
CA ALA A 618 -15.90 -2.23 5.34
C ALA A 618 -14.68 -3.15 5.13
N ILE A 619 -13.67 -3.07 6.00
CA ILE A 619 -12.51 -3.99 5.96
C ILE A 619 -12.94 -5.43 6.21
N GLY A 620 -13.80 -5.65 7.22
CA GLY A 620 -14.31 -6.98 7.54
C GLY A 620 -15.07 -7.59 6.36
N LEU A 621 -15.92 -6.80 5.71
CA LEU A 621 -16.65 -7.19 4.52
C LEU A 621 -15.70 -7.49 3.34
N ALA A 622 -14.70 -6.65 3.10
CA ALA A 622 -13.72 -6.88 2.04
C ALA A 622 -12.92 -8.18 2.22
N LEU A 623 -12.43 -8.44 3.44
CA LEU A 623 -11.53 -9.56 3.70
C LEU A 623 -12.25 -10.88 3.94
N THR A 624 -13.46 -10.85 4.49
CA THR A 624 -14.17 -12.06 4.93
C THR A 624 -15.49 -12.28 4.21
N GLY A 625 -16.00 -11.27 3.49
CA GLY A 625 -17.33 -11.29 2.88
C GLY A 625 -18.47 -11.35 3.91
N ARG A 626 -18.19 -11.03 5.18
CA ARG A 626 -19.15 -11.10 6.28
C ARG A 626 -19.28 -9.75 6.96
N LEU A 627 -20.51 -9.46 7.38
CA LEU A 627 -20.84 -8.32 8.23
C LEU A 627 -21.34 -8.83 9.60
N PRO A 628 -21.08 -8.09 10.68
CA PRO A 628 -21.75 -8.36 11.95
C PRO A 628 -23.27 -8.16 11.81
N LYS A 629 -24.07 -8.86 12.62
CA LYS A 629 -25.54 -8.72 12.60
C LYS A 629 -26.02 -7.30 12.89
N SER A 630 -25.26 -6.56 13.69
CA SER A 630 -25.51 -5.15 14.03
C SER A 630 -25.10 -4.17 12.94
N SER A 631 -24.49 -4.65 11.85
CA SER A 631 -23.93 -3.77 10.82
C SER A 631 -24.98 -2.85 10.21
N LEU A 632 -24.56 -1.62 9.97
CA LEU A 632 -25.33 -0.63 9.22
C LEU A 632 -25.11 -0.76 7.71
N TRP A 633 -24.14 -1.55 7.23
CA TRP A 633 -24.04 -1.90 5.82
C TRP A 633 -25.18 -2.83 5.42
N LYS A 634 -25.99 -2.40 4.45
CA LYS A 634 -27.09 -3.21 3.89
C LYS A 634 -26.75 -3.60 2.47
N HIS A 635 -26.87 -4.89 2.17
CA HIS A 635 -26.78 -5.39 0.80
C HIS A 635 -27.89 -4.75 -0.05
N VAL A 636 -27.52 -4.27 -1.23
CA VAL A 636 -28.43 -3.62 -2.17
C VAL A 636 -28.60 -4.48 -3.42
N ALA A 637 -27.48 -4.91 -4.01
CA ALA A 637 -27.51 -5.64 -5.27
C ALA A 637 -26.31 -6.57 -5.43
N THR A 638 -26.54 -7.67 -6.15
CA THR A 638 -25.51 -8.52 -6.74
C THR A 638 -25.67 -8.44 -8.25
N ILE A 639 -24.66 -7.93 -8.94
CA ILE A 639 -24.68 -7.65 -10.37
C ILE A 639 -23.66 -8.59 -11.02
N PRO A 640 -24.07 -9.55 -11.88
CA PRO A 640 -23.13 -10.42 -12.57
C PRO A 640 -22.20 -9.60 -13.47
N SER A 641 -20.93 -9.98 -13.54
CA SER A 641 -20.03 -9.49 -14.59
C SER A 641 -20.50 -10.03 -15.94
N PRO A 642 -20.48 -9.22 -17.02
CA PRO A 642 -20.75 -9.68 -18.38
C PRO A 642 -19.82 -10.79 -18.84
#